data_AF-A0A1V9XKB3-F1
#
_entry.id   AF-A0A1V9XKB3-F1
#
_cell.length_a   1.000
_cell.length_b   1.000
_cell.length_c   1.000
_cell.angle_alpha   90.00
_cell.angle_beta   90.00
_cell.angle_gamma   90.00
#
_symmetry.space_group_name_H-M   'P 1'
#
loop_
_entity.id
_entity.type
_entity.pdbx_description
1 polymer ?
#
loop_
_entity_poly.entity_id
_entity_poly.type
_entity_poly.pdbx_seq_one_letter_code
_entity_poly.pdbx_strand_id
1 'polypeptide(L)'
;MRSRRARKQLHHTGHATQRGGGDFGAGDAPLTLDAVYRICLVSDFFHPNTGGVETHIYQLAQCLLQRGHCVIVLTHAYGDRNGIRYLTNGLKVIHLPLWEVYSEASLPTLFCPSLLIRNVLIRERVQIVHTHAAFSSLALETLLHSACLGNIRSVFTDHSLFGFSNVSAVITNTLLKLSLHLADHVICVSEVGRMNTAHRARVSPDRICVVPNAVEFAMFTPASEPRQGTDIVIIVLCRLMYRKGIDLLAKVIPIVCERHPYVRFFIGGDGPKRILLEEVREHYKLQERVILRGNLRHNEVRDFLVSGDIFLNTSLTEAFCIAIVEAASCGLQVVSTNVGGIPYVLPPELIWLCSPSVHSLVEGLERAIIAKRCGTRRVSPKETNRRVSELYQWSSEMNIPNRLPYMWGSRCSIIRRWFTASHTLAAKKRIPAISIAKSKSKAPVVTIWSNITVKQLANVTKRPVDDIFEAIIRLPEGIDYEVENASLTQADALKILSYKCGDVLLAINHTPQILTLLGFRGKFGPAPLSVVGARLEEKRVHHDAKRQPPVKPEQLRSRRPVVTVMGHVDHGKTTLLDTLRGSHVVDEEFGGITQHIGAFSVRVPQCAQGAITFLDTPGHAAFSAMRARGANVTDMVVLVVAADDGVMEQTVESIRFANEAGVPIVVAVNKMDKHQADFDRSDREGGDVQFVPISALKGDGIGQLLEAIALQGEILDLKTSFEGLSEGHIIESSVHTHRGKVATVLVDRGILRTGSFLTAGLAWCKVRALFDEWGKPVAEVQPGCAAQVIGWKSLPNAGELMLEVENEKRAKEVSKLREEIDANDKIANDSKVIDERAAEERARYREALLAKWASGYRKKSVVLDIPKTNVDDKVPRLQIIIKGDADGSVEALLKIINTYNKNDECQLNIVHSAVGPVAKNDLVMAQTFKAIIYSMHVGTLPEIKAAIPDNVKIKEFKVRKNCSLQTPTQSSQT
;
A
#
# COMPACT_ATOMS: atom_id res chain seq x y z
N MET A 1 -8.68 69.10 39.72
CA MET A 1 -8.00 70.28 39.15
C MET A 1 -7.79 70.07 37.65
N ARG A 2 -8.07 71.11 36.85
CA ARG A 2 -7.88 71.29 35.39
C ARG A 2 -8.67 70.35 34.46
N SER A 3 -9.87 70.73 34.00
CA SER A 3 -10.23 71.76 32.98
C SER A 3 -9.99 71.29 31.54
N ARG A 4 -11.01 70.89 30.78
CA ARG A 4 -12.02 71.70 30.04
C ARG A 4 -11.54 72.25 28.69
N ARG A 5 -12.45 72.10 27.71
CA ARG A 5 -12.71 72.87 26.47
C ARG A 5 -11.99 72.34 25.21
N ALA A 6 -12.63 72.31 24.03
CA ALA A 6 -13.73 73.12 23.49
C ALA A 6 -14.61 72.28 22.51
N ARG A 7 -15.96 72.30 22.57
CA ARG A 7 -16.94 73.27 21.96
C ARG A 7 -16.96 73.15 20.42
N LYS A 8 -18.08 73.07 19.67
CA LYS A 8 -19.46 73.63 19.69
C LYS A 8 -20.32 72.77 18.72
N GLN A 9 -21.58 72.41 19.00
CA GLN A 9 -22.86 73.16 18.91
C GLN A 9 -23.31 73.60 17.51
N LEU A 10 -24.49 73.11 17.07
CA LEU A 10 -25.62 73.82 16.40
C LEU A 10 -26.76 72.79 16.17
N HIS A 11 -27.82 72.79 16.99
CA HIS A 11 -29.14 73.44 16.84
C HIS A 11 -30.18 72.56 16.08
N HIS A 12 -31.20 72.05 16.80
CA HIS A 12 -32.64 72.42 16.76
C HIS A 12 -33.38 71.83 15.54
N THR A 13 -34.58 71.25 15.58
CA THR A 13 -35.78 71.33 16.46
C THR A 13 -36.73 70.20 16.04
N GLY A 14 -37.58 69.68 16.94
CA GLY A 14 -38.71 68.82 16.56
C GLY A 14 -39.42 68.19 17.75
N HIS A 15 -40.62 68.70 18.06
CA HIS A 15 -41.46 68.41 19.23
C HIS A 15 -42.22 67.06 19.18
N ALA A 16 -42.51 66.55 20.39
CA ALA A 16 -43.71 65.82 20.84
C ALA A 16 -44.01 64.43 20.23
N THR A 17 -44.24 63.35 20.99
CA THR A 17 -45.26 63.18 22.05
C THR A 17 -44.99 61.89 22.85
N GLN A 18 -45.30 61.90 24.14
CA GLN A 18 -45.47 60.69 24.96
C GLN A 18 -46.85 60.07 24.69
N ARG A 19 -46.91 58.78 24.32
CA ARG A 19 -47.95 57.76 24.66
C ARG A 19 -47.28 56.41 24.37
N GLY A 20 -47.10 55.49 25.30
CA GLY A 20 -48.12 54.67 25.94
C GLY A 20 -47.72 53.21 25.68
N GLY A 21 -47.61 52.40 26.74
CA GLY A 21 -47.28 50.98 26.61
C GLY A 21 -48.34 50.24 25.80
N GLY A 22 -47.88 49.35 24.91
CA GLY A 22 -48.74 48.51 24.09
C GLY A 22 -47.90 47.43 23.42
N ASP A 23 -48.30 46.18 23.64
CA ASP A 23 -47.87 44.97 22.96
C ASP A 23 -47.77 45.19 21.44
N PHE A 24 -46.65 44.82 20.82
CA PHE A 24 -46.53 44.79 19.36
C PHE A 24 -46.25 43.37 18.88
N GLY A 25 -47.33 42.75 18.39
CA GLY A 25 -47.30 41.60 17.50
C GLY A 25 -46.55 41.93 16.21
N ALA A 26 -45.90 40.90 15.67
CA ALA A 26 -45.16 40.97 14.42
C ALA A 26 -46.12 41.10 13.24
N GLY A 27 -46.18 42.30 12.64
CA GLY A 27 -46.71 42.54 11.30
C GLY A 27 -45.57 42.92 10.37
N ASP A 28 -45.43 42.19 9.26
CA ASP A 28 -44.47 42.46 8.19
C ASP A 28 -44.81 43.78 7.48
N ALA A 29 -43.88 44.74 7.48
CA ALA A 29 -43.88 45.89 6.58
C ALA A 29 -42.86 45.65 5.45
N PRO A 30 -43.16 46.04 4.19
CA PRO A 30 -42.25 45.80 3.07
C PRO A 30 -41.01 46.70 3.16
N LEU A 31 -39.82 46.10 3.15
CA LEU A 31 -38.53 46.81 3.16
C LEU A 31 -38.22 47.34 1.76
N THR A 32 -37.95 48.65 1.65
CA THR A 32 -37.59 49.36 0.42
C THR A 32 -36.13 49.10 0.00
N LEU A 33 -35.85 49.16 -1.31
CA LEU A 33 -34.58 48.80 -1.97
C LEU A 33 -33.37 49.70 -1.67
N ASP A 34 -33.52 50.80 -0.90
CA ASP A 34 -32.50 51.84 -0.68
C ASP A 34 -31.84 51.82 0.72
N ALA A 35 -31.95 50.72 1.47
CA ALA A 35 -31.39 50.65 2.82
C ALA A 35 -29.85 50.49 2.82
N VAL A 36 -29.15 51.42 3.48
CA VAL A 36 -27.69 51.38 3.66
C VAL A 36 -27.32 50.52 4.87
N TYR A 37 -26.56 49.44 4.66
CA TYR A 37 -26.14 48.51 5.72
C TYR A 37 -24.66 48.61 6.09
N ARG A 38 -24.33 48.16 7.31
CA ARG A 38 -22.97 47.90 7.78
C ARG A 38 -22.66 46.41 7.71
N ILE A 39 -21.81 46.03 6.75
CA ILE A 39 -21.54 44.64 6.36
C ILE A 39 -20.11 44.27 6.75
N CYS A 40 -19.94 43.15 7.45
CA CYS A 40 -18.65 42.55 7.77
C CYS A 40 -18.46 41.29 6.94
N LEU A 41 -17.53 41.32 5.98
CA LEU A 41 -17.08 40.14 5.25
C LEU A 41 -16.01 39.42 6.07
N VAL A 42 -16.10 38.10 6.21
CA VAL A 42 -15.23 37.33 7.10
C VAL A 42 -14.68 36.10 6.40
N SER A 43 -13.34 35.96 6.40
CA SER A 43 -12.64 34.81 5.82
C SER A 43 -11.21 34.72 6.36
N ASP A 44 -10.74 33.51 6.65
CA ASP A 44 -9.30 33.23 6.83
C ASP A 44 -8.51 33.44 5.54
N PHE A 45 -9.15 33.43 4.37
CA PHE A 45 -8.49 33.65 3.08
C PHE A 45 -8.75 35.07 2.58
N PHE A 46 -7.73 35.94 2.61
CA PHE A 46 -7.78 37.29 2.07
C PHE A 46 -6.36 37.78 1.67
N HIS A 47 -6.23 38.97 1.08
CA HIS A 47 -4.93 39.50 0.65
C HIS A 47 -3.93 39.62 1.82
N PRO A 48 -2.66 39.22 1.65
CA PRO A 48 -1.86 39.22 0.41
C PRO A 48 -2.00 37.99 -0.49
N ASN A 49 -2.59 36.90 0.00
CA ASN A 49 -2.67 35.67 -0.78
C ASN A 49 -3.60 35.85 -1.98
N THR A 50 -3.28 35.19 -3.09
CA THR A 50 -4.00 35.29 -4.35
C THR A 50 -4.73 33.97 -4.66
N GLY A 51 -6.04 34.07 -4.84
CA GLY A 51 -6.91 32.94 -5.15
C GLY A 51 -8.32 33.38 -5.50
N GLY A 52 -9.16 32.41 -5.89
CA GLY A 52 -10.51 32.69 -6.37
C GLY A 52 -11.44 33.26 -5.30
N VAL A 53 -11.30 32.82 -4.04
CA VAL A 53 -12.15 33.29 -2.94
C VAL A 53 -11.71 34.67 -2.48
N GLU A 54 -10.41 34.90 -2.39
CA GLU A 54 -9.76 36.15 -1.99
C GLU A 54 -10.15 37.27 -2.96
N THR A 55 -10.02 37.03 -4.27
CA THR A 55 -10.45 37.97 -5.32
C THR A 55 -11.96 38.20 -5.29
N HIS A 56 -12.76 37.16 -5.09
CA HIS A 56 -14.22 37.30 -5.00
C HIS A 56 -14.65 38.17 -3.82
N ILE A 57 -14.08 37.97 -2.62
CA ILE A 57 -14.38 38.79 -1.43
C ILE A 57 -13.98 40.24 -1.67
N TYR A 58 -12.81 40.47 -2.27
CA TYR A 58 -12.37 41.82 -2.60
C TYR A 58 -13.33 42.50 -3.58
N GLN A 59 -13.68 41.84 -4.70
CA GLN A 59 -14.60 42.39 -5.70
C GLN A 59 -16.00 42.64 -5.12
N LEU A 60 -16.53 41.69 -4.33
CA LEU A 60 -17.80 41.85 -3.63
C LEU A 60 -17.77 43.07 -2.71
N ALA A 61 -16.69 43.26 -1.96
CA ALA A 61 -16.52 44.43 -1.08
C ALA A 61 -16.55 45.74 -1.86
N GLN A 62 -15.87 45.79 -3.01
CA GLN A 62 -15.84 46.98 -3.88
C GLN A 62 -17.23 47.30 -4.44
N CYS A 63 -17.96 46.30 -4.93
CA CYS A 63 -19.32 46.48 -5.44
C CYS A 63 -20.30 46.95 -4.35
N LEU A 64 -20.16 46.45 -3.12
CA LEU A 64 -20.98 46.87 -1.98
C LEU A 64 -20.66 48.32 -1.54
N LEU A 65 -19.37 48.72 -1.56
CA LEU A 65 -18.95 50.09 -1.30
C LEU A 65 -19.48 51.07 -2.36
N GLN A 66 -19.43 50.70 -3.64
CA GLN A 66 -19.98 51.51 -4.74
C GLN A 66 -21.49 51.75 -4.60
N ARG A 67 -22.22 50.80 -3.99
CA ARG A 67 -23.65 50.93 -3.65
C ARG A 67 -23.92 51.76 -2.39
N GLY A 68 -22.90 52.33 -1.77
CA GLY A 68 -23.02 53.17 -0.58
C GLY A 68 -23.08 52.41 0.75
N HIS A 69 -22.90 51.08 0.76
CA HIS A 69 -22.81 50.31 2.00
C HIS A 69 -21.48 50.53 2.72
N CYS A 70 -21.49 50.42 4.05
CA CYS A 70 -20.25 50.43 4.84
C CYS A 70 -19.72 49.00 4.95
N VAL A 71 -18.58 48.70 4.32
CA VAL A 71 -18.00 47.36 4.28
C VAL A 71 -16.70 47.30 5.07
N ILE A 72 -16.57 46.28 5.92
CA ILE A 72 -15.31 45.90 6.58
C ILE A 72 -14.98 44.45 6.25
N VAL A 73 -13.69 44.12 6.16
CA VAL A 73 -13.21 42.74 6.02
C VAL A 73 -12.49 42.32 7.30
N LEU A 74 -12.81 41.14 7.82
CA LEU A 74 -12.17 40.54 8.98
C LEU A 74 -11.40 39.28 8.55
N THR A 75 -10.10 39.24 8.85
CA THR A 75 -9.18 38.15 8.50
C THR A 75 -8.10 37.97 9.57
N HIS A 76 -7.25 36.95 9.47
CA HIS A 76 -6.12 36.75 10.39
C HIS A 76 -4.89 37.59 9.95
N ALA A 77 -3.89 37.68 10.82
CA ALA A 77 -2.63 38.36 10.53
C ALA A 77 -1.76 37.51 9.59
N TYR A 78 -1.13 38.15 8.60
CA TYR A 78 -0.19 37.52 7.66
C TYR A 78 1.20 38.14 7.82
N GLY A 79 2.13 37.46 8.48
CA GLY A 79 3.47 38.02 8.74
C GLY A 79 3.42 39.44 9.33
N ASP A 80 3.98 40.42 8.62
CA ASP A 80 4.00 41.84 9.01
C ASP A 80 2.64 42.58 8.85
N ARG A 81 1.63 41.92 8.26
CA ARG A 81 0.28 42.47 8.14
C ARG A 81 -0.57 42.11 9.35
N ASN A 82 -0.51 42.98 10.36
CA ASN A 82 -1.35 42.95 11.55
C ASN A 82 -2.19 44.23 11.70
N GLY A 83 -3.23 44.18 12.53
CA GLY A 83 -4.04 45.35 12.88
C GLY A 83 -4.98 45.84 11.77
N ILE A 84 -5.38 47.11 11.85
CA ILE A 84 -6.33 47.74 10.93
C ILE A 84 -5.56 48.37 9.76
N ARG A 85 -5.96 48.02 8.54
CA ARG A 85 -5.40 48.58 7.30
C ARG A 85 -6.52 49.04 6.38
N TYR A 86 -6.21 50.00 5.51
CA TYR A 86 -7.12 50.50 4.49
C TYR A 86 -6.54 50.14 3.12
N LEU A 87 -7.35 49.45 2.31
CA LEU A 87 -7.05 49.16 0.92
C LEU A 87 -7.70 50.22 0.01
N THR A 88 -7.50 50.06 -1.30
CA THR A 88 -8.10 50.87 -2.37
C THR A 88 -9.60 51.06 -2.18
N ASN A 89 -10.08 52.24 -2.58
CA ASN A 89 -11.47 52.71 -2.42
C ASN A 89 -11.98 52.74 -0.97
N GLY A 90 -11.07 52.86 0.01
CA GLY A 90 -11.43 53.03 1.42
C GLY A 90 -11.86 51.76 2.14
N LEU A 91 -11.60 50.57 1.56
CA LEU A 91 -11.95 49.29 2.17
C LEU A 91 -11.14 49.05 3.45
N LYS A 92 -11.83 48.99 4.59
CA LYS A 92 -11.23 48.73 5.91
C LYS A 92 -11.05 47.23 6.14
N VAL A 93 -9.82 46.80 6.37
CA VAL A 93 -9.44 45.40 6.62
C VAL A 93 -8.85 45.27 8.02
N ILE A 94 -9.40 44.38 8.84
CA ILE A 94 -8.99 44.14 10.22
C ILE A 94 -8.30 42.77 10.28
N HIS A 95 -7.00 42.77 10.56
CA HIS A 95 -6.18 41.58 10.72
C HIS A 95 -6.06 41.22 12.20
N LEU A 96 -6.67 40.11 12.60
CA LEU A 96 -6.64 39.60 13.97
C LEU A 96 -5.33 38.85 14.25
N PRO A 97 -4.73 38.99 15.45
CA PRO A 97 -3.51 38.30 15.83
C PRO A 97 -3.78 36.83 16.17
N LEU A 98 -4.21 36.04 15.19
CA LEU A 98 -4.51 34.61 15.31
C LEU A 98 -3.38 33.79 14.69
N TRP A 99 -2.99 32.69 15.34
CA TRP A 99 -1.95 31.79 14.84
C TRP A 99 -2.55 30.80 13.81
N GLU A 100 -1.92 30.73 12.64
CA GLU A 100 -2.15 29.75 11.58
C GLU A 100 -1.66 28.33 11.96
N VAL A 101 -2.44 27.30 11.63
CA VAL A 101 -2.11 25.90 11.98
C VAL A 101 -1.91 25.03 10.75
N TYR A 102 -2.72 25.23 9.71
CA TYR A 102 -2.68 24.37 8.52
C TYR A 102 -3.32 25.08 7.32
N SER A 103 -2.61 25.12 6.19
CA SER A 103 -3.09 25.66 4.91
C SER A 103 -3.76 27.04 5.05
N GLU A 104 -3.15 27.93 5.83
CA GLU A 104 -3.62 29.32 6.05
C GLU A 104 -4.96 29.43 6.80
N ALA A 105 -5.41 28.36 7.47
CA ALA A 105 -6.54 28.43 8.39
C ALA A 105 -6.08 28.60 9.85
N SER A 106 -6.76 29.46 10.60
CA SER A 106 -6.48 29.71 12.02
C SER A 106 -6.95 28.55 12.92
N LEU A 107 -6.37 28.39 14.12
CA LEU A 107 -6.79 27.31 15.05
C LEU A 107 -8.23 27.54 15.53
N PRO A 108 -9.18 26.59 15.32
CA PRO A 108 -10.54 26.70 15.83
C PRO A 108 -10.50 26.53 17.34
N THR A 109 -10.34 27.64 18.06
CA THR A 109 -10.08 27.63 19.49
C THR A 109 -11.36 27.75 20.28
N LEU A 110 -12.51 28.12 19.67
CA LEU A 110 -13.83 28.39 20.28
C LEU A 110 -13.83 29.40 21.45
N PHE A 111 -12.66 29.76 21.98
CA PHE A 111 -12.44 30.53 23.20
C PHE A 111 -11.46 31.70 22.97
N CYS A 112 -10.40 31.54 22.16
CA CYS A 112 -9.30 32.52 22.06
C CYS A 112 -9.61 33.77 21.19
N PRO A 113 -10.28 33.69 20.02
CA PRO A 113 -10.64 34.84 19.18
C PRO A 113 -11.94 35.53 19.63
N SER A 114 -12.68 34.89 20.55
CA SER A 114 -14.08 35.20 20.86
C SER A 114 -14.32 36.64 21.33
N LEU A 115 -13.39 37.22 22.08
CA LEU A 115 -13.47 38.59 22.58
C LEU A 115 -13.16 39.61 21.49
N LEU A 116 -12.17 39.34 20.63
CA LEU A 116 -11.76 40.25 19.57
C LEU A 116 -12.84 40.36 18.48
N ILE A 117 -13.38 39.21 18.04
CA ILE A 117 -14.47 39.17 17.05
C ILE A 117 -15.69 39.95 17.57
N ARG A 118 -16.14 39.69 18.80
CA ARG A 118 -17.28 40.41 19.40
C ARG A 118 -17.01 41.90 19.52
N ASN A 119 -15.81 42.30 19.96
CA ASN A 119 -15.44 43.70 20.08
C ASN A 119 -15.48 44.42 18.73
N VAL A 120 -15.00 43.78 17.66
CA VAL A 120 -15.07 44.33 16.29
C VAL A 120 -16.52 44.48 15.85
N LEU A 121 -17.35 43.43 15.99
CA LEU A 121 -18.75 43.46 15.57
C LEU A 121 -19.55 44.57 16.29
N ILE A 122 -19.34 44.74 17.60
CA ILE A 122 -20.01 45.75 18.42
C ILE A 122 -19.50 47.16 18.10
N ARG A 123 -18.18 47.35 18.03
CA ARG A 123 -17.55 48.67 17.80
C ARG A 123 -17.89 49.24 16.44
N GLU A 124 -17.86 48.40 15.41
CA GLU A 124 -18.17 48.80 14.03
C GLU A 124 -19.68 48.86 13.74
N ARG A 125 -20.52 48.47 14.73
CA ARG A 125 -21.99 48.41 14.63
C ARG A 125 -22.44 47.57 13.44
N VAL A 126 -21.85 46.38 13.29
CA VAL A 126 -22.14 45.47 12.18
C VAL A 126 -23.59 45.00 12.26
N GLN A 127 -24.32 45.11 11.14
CA GLN A 127 -25.70 44.66 11.01
C GLN A 127 -25.77 43.31 10.28
N ILE A 128 -24.84 43.08 9.34
CA ILE A 128 -24.77 41.87 8.54
C ILE A 128 -23.35 41.30 8.61
N VAL A 129 -23.24 40.03 8.97
CA VAL A 129 -22.03 39.24 8.88
C VAL A 129 -22.16 38.31 7.68
N HIS A 130 -21.25 38.46 6.72
CA HIS A 130 -21.16 37.59 5.55
C HIS A 130 -19.87 36.79 5.65
N THR A 131 -20.03 35.50 5.89
CA THR A 131 -18.93 34.55 6.10
C THR A 131 -18.66 33.76 4.82
N HIS A 132 -17.39 33.53 4.50
CA HIS A 132 -17.00 32.84 3.28
C HIS A 132 -16.11 31.63 3.59
N ALA A 133 -16.27 30.60 2.74
CA ALA A 133 -15.49 29.36 2.72
C ALA A 133 -15.68 28.44 3.93
N ALA A 134 -16.03 27.18 3.68
CA ALA A 134 -16.32 26.21 4.74
C ALA A 134 -15.10 25.70 5.52
N PHE A 135 -13.89 25.96 5.02
CA PHE A 135 -12.64 25.66 5.72
C PHE A 135 -12.09 26.82 6.57
N SER A 136 -12.77 27.97 6.55
CA SER A 136 -12.40 29.15 7.35
C SER A 136 -12.93 29.00 8.78
N SER A 137 -12.06 28.68 9.72
CA SER A 137 -12.39 28.57 11.15
C SER A 137 -12.84 29.92 11.71
N LEU A 138 -12.21 31.02 11.28
CA LEU A 138 -12.61 32.38 11.63
C LEU A 138 -14.05 32.69 11.16
N ALA A 139 -14.42 32.24 9.97
CA ALA A 139 -15.77 32.39 9.45
C ALA A 139 -16.80 31.62 10.30
N LEU A 140 -16.52 30.36 10.62
CA LEU A 140 -17.41 29.52 11.43
C LEU A 140 -17.57 30.05 12.86
N GLU A 141 -16.51 30.55 13.47
CA GLU A 141 -16.56 31.17 14.81
C GLU A 141 -17.32 32.50 14.80
N THR A 142 -17.13 33.32 13.76
CA THR A 142 -17.84 34.60 13.64
C THR A 142 -19.34 34.39 13.41
N LEU A 143 -19.72 33.32 12.70
CA LEU A 143 -21.12 32.91 12.53
C LEU A 143 -21.77 32.49 13.86
N LEU A 144 -21.04 31.77 14.71
CA LEU A 144 -21.50 31.42 16.06
C LEU A 144 -21.69 32.67 16.92
N HIS A 145 -20.76 33.63 16.85
CA HIS A 145 -20.81 34.85 17.64
C HIS A 145 -21.88 35.84 17.18
N SER A 146 -22.10 36.01 15.88
CA SER A 146 -23.19 36.84 15.36
C SER A 146 -24.55 36.30 15.80
N ALA A 147 -24.74 34.98 15.75
CA ALA A 147 -25.95 34.31 16.23
C ALA A 147 -26.17 34.49 17.75
N CYS A 148 -25.09 34.51 18.56
CA CYS A 148 -25.18 34.77 20.00
C CYS A 148 -25.52 36.22 20.35
N LEU A 149 -25.09 37.20 19.54
CA LEU A 149 -25.39 38.62 19.77
C LEU A 149 -26.85 38.96 19.43
N GLY A 150 -27.50 38.17 18.57
CA GLY A 150 -28.95 38.17 18.34
C GLY A 150 -29.52 39.40 17.59
N ASN A 151 -28.71 40.44 17.40
CA ASN A 151 -29.04 41.67 16.66
C ASN A 151 -28.30 41.79 15.30
N ILE A 152 -27.57 40.75 14.90
CA ILE A 152 -26.77 40.71 13.67
C ILE A 152 -27.32 39.60 12.76
N ARG A 153 -27.58 39.93 11.49
CA ARG A 153 -27.96 38.94 10.48
C ARG A 153 -26.74 38.23 9.92
N SER A 154 -26.87 36.94 9.65
CA SER A 154 -25.76 36.08 9.27
C SER A 154 -25.99 35.38 7.93
N VAL A 155 -25.05 35.55 7.01
CA VAL A 155 -25.04 34.92 5.69
C VAL A 155 -23.76 34.13 5.52
N PHE A 156 -23.85 32.92 4.97
CA PHE A 156 -22.69 32.07 4.69
C PHE A 156 -22.63 31.74 3.20
N THR A 157 -21.51 32.01 2.54
CA THR A 157 -21.26 31.57 1.16
C THR A 157 -20.30 30.39 1.13
N ASP A 158 -20.78 29.27 0.60
CA ASP A 158 -19.96 28.09 0.37
C ASP A 158 -19.28 28.13 -1.00
N HIS A 159 -17.94 28.09 -0.96
CA HIS A 159 -17.07 28.07 -2.14
C HIS A 159 -16.44 26.69 -2.39
N SER A 160 -16.78 25.68 -1.60
CA SER A 160 -16.13 24.36 -1.63
C SER A 160 -17.11 23.22 -1.95
N LEU A 161 -16.61 22.18 -2.63
CA LEU A 161 -17.26 20.86 -2.61
C LEU A 161 -16.52 20.01 -1.59
N PHE A 162 -17.23 19.57 -0.56
CA PHE A 162 -16.64 18.84 0.54
C PHE A 162 -16.17 17.44 0.11
N GLY A 163 -14.85 17.20 0.21
CA GLY A 163 -14.26 15.87 0.11
C GLY A 163 -14.57 15.00 1.33
N PHE A 164 -14.71 13.69 1.11
CA PHE A 164 -15.13 12.70 2.12
C PHE A 164 -13.98 11.83 2.67
N SER A 165 -12.73 12.13 2.36
CA SER A 165 -11.65 11.13 2.48
C SER A 165 -10.98 10.99 3.87
N ASN A 166 -11.11 11.94 4.80
CA ASN A 166 -10.29 11.96 6.03
C ASN A 166 -11.07 12.21 7.33
N VAL A 167 -10.53 11.76 8.48
CA VAL A 167 -11.06 12.00 9.84
C VAL A 167 -11.27 13.50 10.14
N SER A 168 -10.36 14.35 9.66
CA SER A 168 -10.50 15.82 9.70
C SER A 168 -11.78 16.29 8.99
N ALA A 169 -12.11 15.71 7.83
CA ALA A 169 -13.33 16.05 7.11
C ALA A 169 -14.60 15.69 7.90
N VAL A 170 -14.60 14.63 8.70
CA VAL A 170 -15.76 14.25 9.54
C VAL A 170 -16.00 15.28 10.65
N ILE A 171 -14.93 15.73 11.32
CA ILE A 171 -15.01 16.75 12.38
C ILE A 171 -15.44 18.09 11.78
N THR A 172 -14.80 18.51 10.68
CA THR A 172 -15.13 19.75 9.97
C THR A 172 -16.55 19.74 9.42
N ASN A 173 -17.02 18.62 8.86
CA ASN A 173 -18.42 18.46 8.42
C ASN A 173 -19.42 18.56 9.59
N THR A 174 -19.05 18.08 10.77
CA THR A 174 -19.90 18.15 11.96
C THR A 174 -19.98 19.58 12.50
N LEU A 175 -18.84 20.27 12.60
CA LEU A 175 -18.76 21.67 13.01
C LEU A 175 -19.50 22.57 12.01
N LEU A 176 -19.26 22.37 10.72
CA LEU A 176 -19.94 23.09 9.67
C LEU A 176 -21.46 22.86 9.70
N LYS A 177 -21.92 21.62 9.90
CA LYS A 177 -23.35 21.35 10.05
C LYS A 177 -23.95 22.14 11.21
N LEU A 178 -23.26 22.22 12.35
CA LEU A 178 -23.71 23.04 13.47
C LEU A 178 -23.75 24.52 13.08
N SER A 179 -22.66 25.04 12.49
CA SER A 179 -22.53 26.44 12.06
C SER A 179 -23.60 26.84 11.04
N LEU A 180 -23.84 26.03 10.01
CA LEU A 180 -24.84 26.33 8.96
C LEU A 180 -26.29 26.37 9.47
N HIS A 181 -26.61 25.71 10.58
CA HIS A 181 -27.92 25.88 11.22
C HIS A 181 -28.07 27.24 11.92
N LEU A 182 -26.95 27.90 12.25
CA LEU A 182 -26.93 29.21 12.88
C LEU A 182 -27.04 30.34 11.86
N ALA A 183 -26.69 30.08 10.59
CA ALA A 183 -26.85 31.05 9.50
C ALA A 183 -28.34 31.35 9.25
N ASP A 184 -28.68 32.64 9.09
CA ASP A 184 -30.00 33.04 8.63
C ASP A 184 -30.21 32.63 7.16
N HIS A 185 -29.15 32.73 6.35
CA HIS A 185 -29.18 32.34 4.94
C HIS A 185 -27.85 31.74 4.46
N VAL A 186 -27.93 30.80 3.51
CA VAL A 186 -26.78 30.13 2.91
C VAL A 186 -26.78 30.35 1.39
N ILE A 187 -25.65 30.80 0.86
CA ILE A 187 -25.42 31.02 -0.56
C ILE A 187 -24.50 29.91 -1.05
N CYS A 188 -24.90 29.20 -2.10
CA CYS A 188 -24.07 28.23 -2.80
C CYS A 188 -23.68 28.77 -4.18
N VAL A 189 -22.46 28.52 -4.62
CA VAL A 189 -21.98 29.00 -5.93
C VAL A 189 -22.49 28.19 -7.12
N SER A 190 -23.11 27.03 -6.86
CA SER A 190 -23.68 26.17 -7.90
C SER A 190 -24.86 25.35 -7.36
N GLU A 191 -25.68 24.84 -8.28
CA GLU A 191 -26.83 23.99 -7.97
C GLU A 191 -26.42 22.70 -7.24
N VAL A 192 -25.29 22.12 -7.65
CA VAL A 192 -24.67 20.97 -6.98
C VAL A 192 -24.27 21.32 -5.55
N GLY A 193 -23.74 22.53 -5.32
CA GLY A 193 -23.46 23.05 -3.99
C GLY A 193 -24.73 23.18 -3.14
N ARG A 194 -25.83 23.68 -3.71
CA ARG A 194 -27.14 23.79 -3.03
C ARG A 194 -27.66 22.42 -2.60
N MET A 195 -27.71 21.46 -3.52
CA MET A 195 -28.18 20.10 -3.23
C MET A 195 -27.33 19.44 -2.14
N ASN A 196 -26.00 19.52 -2.27
CA ASN A 196 -25.08 18.99 -1.27
C ASN A 196 -25.28 19.64 0.10
N THR A 197 -25.42 20.96 0.15
CA THR A 197 -25.61 21.70 1.40
C THR A 197 -26.95 21.37 2.05
N ALA A 198 -28.04 21.31 1.27
CA ALA A 198 -29.37 20.95 1.74
C ALA A 198 -29.40 19.54 2.37
N HIS A 199 -28.88 18.55 1.65
CA HIS A 199 -28.88 17.17 2.12
C HIS A 199 -27.92 16.93 3.30
N ARG A 200 -26.72 17.53 3.27
CA ARG A 200 -25.67 17.27 4.28
C ARG A 200 -25.89 18.07 5.57
N ALA A 201 -26.16 19.36 5.42
CA ALA A 201 -26.36 20.25 6.56
C ALA A 201 -27.78 20.15 7.14
N ARG A 202 -28.75 19.53 6.44
CA ARG A 202 -30.17 19.50 6.83
C ARG A 202 -30.77 20.90 7.02
N VAL A 203 -30.26 21.87 6.28
CA VAL A 203 -30.81 23.23 6.22
C VAL A 203 -32.00 23.19 5.26
N SER A 204 -33.10 23.85 5.63
CA SER A 204 -34.30 23.93 4.78
C SER A 204 -33.96 24.54 3.41
N PRO A 205 -34.41 23.96 2.28
CA PRO A 205 -34.15 24.48 0.94
C PRO A 205 -34.50 25.97 0.76
N ASP A 206 -35.51 26.48 1.48
CA ASP A 206 -35.93 27.88 1.44
C ASP A 206 -34.88 28.87 1.99
N ARG A 207 -33.88 28.36 2.72
CA ARG A 207 -32.77 29.15 3.27
C ARG A 207 -31.48 29.03 2.45
N ILE A 208 -31.52 28.32 1.33
CA ILE A 208 -30.37 28.11 0.46
C ILE A 208 -30.66 28.66 -0.93
N CYS A 209 -29.87 29.63 -1.37
CA CYS A 209 -29.94 30.14 -2.73
C CYS A 209 -28.65 29.84 -3.51
N VAL A 210 -28.76 29.83 -4.83
CA VAL A 210 -27.60 29.73 -5.72
C VAL A 210 -27.28 31.12 -6.25
N VAL A 211 -26.06 31.59 -5.99
CA VAL A 211 -25.50 32.81 -6.58
C VAL A 211 -24.11 32.46 -7.10
N PRO A 212 -23.91 32.36 -8.42
CA PRO A 212 -22.62 32.00 -8.98
C PRO A 212 -21.60 33.12 -8.77
N ASN A 213 -20.32 32.77 -8.86
CA ASN A 213 -19.26 33.76 -8.75
C ASN A 213 -19.21 34.61 -10.02
N ALA A 214 -19.26 35.93 -9.84
CA ALA A 214 -19.15 36.89 -10.92
C ALA A 214 -17.69 37.19 -11.29
N VAL A 215 -17.47 37.63 -12.53
CA VAL A 215 -16.16 37.97 -13.10
C VAL A 215 -16.21 39.42 -13.63
N GLU A 216 -15.10 40.14 -13.51
CA GLU A 216 -14.98 41.50 -14.05
C GLU A 216 -14.61 41.48 -15.54
N PHE A 217 -15.63 41.49 -16.41
CA PHE A 217 -15.47 41.35 -17.87
C PHE A 217 -14.63 42.44 -18.52
N ALA A 218 -14.55 43.64 -17.91
CA ALA A 218 -13.65 44.69 -18.38
C ALA A 218 -12.18 44.24 -18.39
N MET A 219 -11.80 43.34 -17.47
CA MET A 219 -10.45 42.76 -17.39
C MET A 219 -10.28 41.52 -18.29
N PHE A 220 -11.36 40.90 -18.76
CA PHE A 220 -11.33 39.66 -19.55
C PHE A 220 -12.08 39.83 -20.86
N THR A 221 -11.40 40.43 -21.84
CA THR A 221 -11.88 40.60 -23.20
C THR A 221 -11.06 39.76 -24.19
N PRO A 222 -11.66 39.23 -25.27
CA PRO A 222 -10.93 38.56 -26.34
C PRO A 222 -9.89 39.48 -26.98
N ALA A 223 -8.86 38.92 -27.60
CA ALA A 223 -7.92 39.71 -28.41
C ALA A 223 -8.65 40.49 -29.52
N SER A 224 -8.17 41.70 -29.78
CA SER A 224 -8.60 42.53 -30.91
C SER A 224 -8.28 41.87 -32.26
N GLU A 225 -7.19 41.10 -32.33
CA GLU A 225 -6.79 40.32 -33.50
C GLU A 225 -6.63 38.83 -33.16
N PRO A 226 -7.11 37.91 -34.01
CA PRO A 226 -6.90 36.48 -33.79
C PRO A 226 -5.41 36.14 -33.91
N ARG A 227 -4.93 35.23 -33.04
CA ARG A 227 -3.55 34.73 -33.06
C ARG A 227 -3.18 34.20 -34.45
N GLN A 228 -2.16 34.79 -35.06
CA GLN A 228 -1.59 34.35 -36.33
C GLN A 228 -0.47 33.34 -36.03
N GLY A 229 -0.74 32.05 -36.23
CA GLY A 229 0.24 30.98 -36.03
C GLY A 229 -0.30 29.62 -36.46
N THR A 230 0.60 28.74 -36.91
CA THR A 230 0.27 27.35 -37.29
C THR A 230 0.08 26.43 -36.09
N ASP A 231 0.58 26.83 -34.92
CA ASP A 231 0.57 26.02 -33.70
C ASP A 231 -0.71 26.27 -32.89
N ILE A 232 -1.29 25.20 -32.36
CA ILE A 232 -2.46 25.26 -31.47
C ILE A 232 -1.97 25.24 -30.02
N VAL A 233 -2.34 26.26 -29.25
CA VAL A 233 -1.92 26.38 -27.84
C VAL A 233 -3.06 26.01 -26.90
N ILE A 234 -2.80 25.00 -26.08
CA ILE A 234 -3.68 24.56 -25.00
C ILE A 234 -3.21 25.21 -23.70
N ILE A 235 -4.09 25.99 -23.08
CA ILE A 235 -3.85 26.69 -21.81
C ILE A 235 -4.44 25.88 -20.67
N VAL A 236 -3.64 25.69 -19.63
CA VAL A 236 -4.08 25.19 -18.33
C VAL A 236 -3.75 26.25 -17.29
N LEU A 237 -4.74 26.71 -16.52
CA LEU A 237 -4.54 27.69 -15.46
C LEU A 237 -5.17 27.20 -14.15
N CYS A 238 -4.33 26.72 -13.22
CA CYS A 238 -4.79 26.31 -11.89
C CYS A 238 -3.62 26.15 -10.90
N ARG A 239 -3.91 26.15 -9.59
CA ARG A 239 -2.92 25.72 -8.58
C ARG A 239 -2.63 24.22 -8.76
N LEU A 240 -1.36 23.80 -8.82
CA LEU A 240 -0.96 22.44 -9.17
C LEU A 240 -1.09 21.48 -7.96
N MET A 241 -2.32 21.03 -7.70
CA MET A 241 -2.70 20.15 -6.59
C MET A 241 -3.48 18.92 -7.05
N TYR A 242 -3.52 17.86 -6.25
CA TYR A 242 -4.22 16.60 -6.55
C TYR A 242 -5.69 16.81 -6.98
N ARG A 243 -6.47 17.61 -6.25
CA ARG A 243 -7.88 17.92 -6.57
C ARG A 243 -8.10 18.59 -7.93
N LYS A 244 -7.06 19.24 -8.49
CA LYS A 244 -7.06 19.85 -9.82
C LYS A 244 -6.72 18.84 -10.94
N GLY A 245 -6.54 17.56 -10.58
CA GLY A 245 -6.34 16.45 -11.50
C GLY A 245 -5.06 16.56 -12.32
N ILE A 246 -3.98 17.07 -11.70
CA ILE A 246 -2.68 17.17 -12.37
C ILE A 246 -2.14 15.79 -12.76
N ASP A 247 -2.52 14.73 -12.03
CA ASP A 247 -2.17 13.36 -12.39
C ASP A 247 -2.85 12.90 -13.71
N LEU A 248 -4.06 13.40 -14.01
CA LEU A 248 -4.70 13.18 -15.32
C LEU A 248 -3.99 13.98 -16.40
N LEU A 249 -3.70 15.26 -16.12
CA LEU A 249 -2.99 16.15 -17.04
C LEU A 249 -1.63 15.58 -17.46
N ALA A 250 -0.86 15.07 -16.50
CA ALA A 250 0.44 14.43 -16.70
C ALA A 250 0.38 13.25 -17.69
N LYS A 251 -0.74 12.51 -17.72
CA LYS A 251 -0.97 11.39 -18.64
C LYS A 251 -1.51 11.82 -20.00
N VAL A 252 -2.31 12.88 -20.05
CA VAL A 252 -2.91 13.41 -21.27
C VAL A 252 -1.87 14.11 -22.16
N ILE A 253 -0.94 14.88 -21.56
CA ILE A 253 0.06 15.68 -22.29
C ILE A 253 0.87 14.83 -23.28
N PRO A 254 1.53 13.71 -22.88
CA PRO A 254 2.33 12.92 -23.80
C PRO A 254 1.52 12.38 -24.99
N ILE A 255 0.31 11.86 -24.72
CA ILE A 255 -0.56 11.25 -25.76
C ILE A 255 -0.97 12.29 -26.80
N VAL A 256 -1.40 13.48 -26.36
CA VAL A 256 -1.83 14.55 -27.27
C VAL A 256 -0.64 15.11 -28.04
N CYS A 257 0.51 15.28 -27.39
CA CYS A 257 1.73 15.75 -28.06
C CYS A 257 2.23 14.75 -29.11
N GLU A 258 2.15 13.45 -28.84
CA GLU A 258 2.53 12.39 -29.79
C GLU A 258 1.59 12.38 -31.01
N ARG A 259 0.28 12.48 -30.82
CA ARG A 259 -0.71 12.46 -31.90
C ARG A 259 -0.76 13.74 -32.74
N HIS A 260 -0.44 14.90 -32.13
CA HIS A 260 -0.54 16.20 -32.79
C HIS A 260 0.75 17.01 -32.64
N PRO A 261 1.69 16.94 -33.60
CA PRO A 261 3.00 17.60 -33.50
C PRO A 261 2.97 19.13 -33.34
N TYR A 262 1.92 19.80 -33.82
CA TYR A 262 1.74 21.26 -33.80
C TYR A 262 1.07 21.81 -32.53
N VAL A 263 0.81 20.96 -31.53
CA VAL A 263 0.17 21.37 -30.26
C VAL A 263 1.21 21.79 -29.21
N ARG A 264 0.94 22.86 -28.46
CA ARG A 264 1.77 23.26 -27.31
C ARG A 264 0.91 23.42 -26.07
N PHE A 265 1.43 23.02 -24.92
CA PHE A 265 0.79 23.17 -23.62
C PHE A 265 1.45 24.31 -22.85
N PHE A 266 0.66 25.32 -22.50
CA PHE A 266 1.09 26.42 -21.66
C PHE A 266 0.37 26.29 -20.31
N ILE A 267 1.14 26.05 -19.25
CA ILE A 267 0.61 25.75 -17.92
C ILE A 267 1.00 26.89 -16.97
N GLY A 268 -0.02 27.60 -16.49
CA GLY A 268 0.08 28.67 -15.51
C GLY A 268 -0.39 28.19 -14.14
N GLY A 269 0.38 28.53 -13.10
CA GLY A 269 0.15 28.16 -11.72
C GLY A 269 1.31 27.38 -11.11
N ASP A 270 1.30 27.29 -9.78
CA ASP A 270 2.31 26.58 -8.99
C ASP A 270 1.65 25.66 -7.95
N GLY A 271 2.41 24.71 -7.42
CA GLY A 271 1.94 23.79 -6.38
C GLY A 271 2.79 22.53 -6.25
N PRO A 272 2.50 21.68 -5.24
CA PRO A 272 3.32 20.50 -4.92
C PRO A 272 3.38 19.46 -6.04
N LYS A 273 2.39 19.43 -6.95
CA LYS A 273 2.37 18.52 -8.10
C LYS A 273 3.10 19.07 -9.33
N ARG A 274 3.79 20.22 -9.22
CA ARG A 274 4.62 20.77 -10.31
C ARG A 274 5.72 19.81 -10.73
N ILE A 275 6.36 19.14 -9.77
CA ILE A 275 7.45 18.18 -9.99
C ILE A 275 7.03 17.09 -10.98
N LEU A 276 5.79 16.57 -10.85
CA LEU A 276 5.26 15.56 -11.76
C LEU A 276 5.22 16.03 -13.22
N LEU A 277 4.89 17.30 -13.47
CA LEU A 277 4.87 17.85 -14.83
C LEU A 277 6.29 18.10 -15.36
N GLU A 278 7.24 18.44 -14.49
CA GLU A 278 8.65 18.57 -14.84
C GLU A 278 9.25 17.20 -15.20
N GLU A 279 8.97 16.15 -14.41
CA GLU A 279 9.34 14.76 -14.69
C GLU A 279 8.78 14.28 -16.04
N VAL A 280 7.49 14.52 -16.32
CA VAL A 280 6.87 14.18 -17.61
C VAL A 280 7.56 14.92 -18.76
N ARG A 281 7.88 16.21 -18.57
CA ARG A 281 8.57 17.01 -19.59
C ARG A 281 9.96 16.48 -19.90
N GLU A 282 10.71 16.04 -18.88
CA GLU A 282 12.04 15.45 -19.05
C GLU A 282 11.99 14.05 -19.67
N HIS A 283 11.13 13.18 -19.13
CA HIS A 283 11.00 11.80 -19.56
C HIS A 283 10.60 11.67 -21.03
N TYR A 284 9.66 12.50 -21.48
CA TYR A 284 9.16 12.49 -22.87
C TYR A 284 9.84 13.52 -23.78
N LYS A 285 10.86 14.24 -23.31
CA LYS A 285 11.60 15.28 -24.06
C LYS A 285 10.68 16.37 -24.66
N LEU A 286 9.75 16.88 -23.86
CA LEU A 286 8.73 17.86 -24.28
C LEU A 286 9.07 19.30 -23.85
N GLN A 287 10.34 19.64 -23.62
CA GLN A 287 10.77 20.94 -23.09
C GLN A 287 10.31 22.13 -23.93
N GLU A 288 10.33 21.99 -25.26
CA GLU A 288 9.90 23.05 -26.18
C GLU A 288 8.38 23.12 -26.36
N ARG A 289 7.65 22.06 -25.96
CA ARG A 289 6.20 21.92 -26.20
C ARG A 289 5.35 22.14 -24.96
N VAL A 290 5.91 21.90 -23.77
CA VAL A 290 5.22 22.07 -22.47
C VAL A 290 5.93 23.18 -21.69
N ILE A 291 5.34 24.37 -21.73
CA ILE A 291 5.86 25.58 -21.09
C ILE A 291 5.18 25.78 -19.74
N LEU A 292 5.94 25.67 -18.67
CA LEU A 292 5.50 25.96 -17.30
C LEU A 292 5.84 27.42 -16.98
N ARG A 293 4.82 28.29 -16.82
CA ARG A 293 5.01 29.72 -16.50
C ARG A 293 5.10 30.00 -15.00
N GLY A 294 4.70 29.07 -14.14
CA GLY A 294 4.67 29.26 -12.70
C GLY A 294 3.54 30.19 -12.24
N ASN A 295 3.69 30.81 -11.07
CA ASN A 295 2.67 31.68 -10.49
C ASN A 295 2.50 32.98 -11.31
N LEU A 296 1.27 33.26 -11.73
CA LEU A 296 0.92 34.45 -12.52
C LEU A 296 0.23 35.50 -11.64
N ARG A 297 0.57 36.77 -11.83
CA ARG A 297 -0.15 37.87 -11.18
C ARG A 297 -1.49 38.07 -11.87
N HIS A 298 -2.50 38.56 -11.15
CA HIS A 298 -3.86 38.69 -11.68
C HIS A 298 -3.95 39.53 -12.97
N ASN A 299 -3.12 40.56 -13.09
CA ASN A 299 -3.03 41.39 -14.29
C ASN A 299 -2.42 40.67 -15.52
N GLU A 300 -1.62 39.62 -15.30
CA GLU A 300 -0.99 38.82 -16.38
C GLU A 300 -1.90 37.67 -16.85
N VAL A 301 -2.95 37.33 -16.08
CA VAL A 301 -3.83 36.20 -16.37
C VAL A 301 -4.55 36.36 -17.70
N ARG A 302 -5.08 37.56 -18.00
CA ARG A 302 -5.76 37.83 -19.27
C ARG A 302 -4.82 37.61 -20.45
N ASP A 303 -3.63 38.21 -20.41
CA ASP A 303 -2.65 38.12 -21.50
C ASP A 303 -2.19 36.67 -21.71
N PHE A 304 -2.06 35.91 -20.62
CA PHE A 304 -1.78 34.48 -20.68
C PHE A 304 -2.92 33.68 -21.31
N LEU A 305 -4.18 33.89 -20.90
CA LEU A 305 -5.34 33.22 -21.48
C LEU A 305 -5.47 33.54 -22.97
N VAL A 306 -5.37 34.81 -23.35
CA VAL A 306 -5.47 35.29 -24.73
C VAL A 306 -4.37 34.70 -25.63
N SER A 307 -3.23 34.28 -25.07
CA SER A 307 -2.18 33.59 -25.84
C SER A 307 -2.59 32.19 -26.32
N GLY A 308 -3.68 31.61 -25.81
CA GLY A 308 -4.15 30.27 -26.13
C GLY A 308 -5.35 30.19 -27.06
N ASP A 309 -5.61 28.98 -27.58
CA ASP A 309 -6.76 28.65 -28.40
C ASP A 309 -7.81 27.81 -27.66
N ILE A 310 -7.32 26.88 -26.82
CA ILE A 310 -8.13 25.92 -26.07
C ILE A 310 -7.76 26.04 -24.60
N PHE A 311 -8.75 26.10 -23.72
CA PHE A 311 -8.58 26.01 -22.29
C PHE A 311 -8.93 24.61 -21.80
N LEU A 312 -8.01 23.98 -21.07
CA LEU A 312 -8.19 22.65 -20.53
C LEU A 312 -8.26 22.69 -19.00
N ASN A 313 -9.35 22.15 -18.45
CA ASN A 313 -9.52 21.93 -17.01
C ASN A 313 -9.66 20.43 -16.70
N THR A 314 -8.73 19.89 -15.91
CA THR A 314 -8.68 18.47 -15.53
C THR A 314 -9.13 18.22 -14.09
N SER A 315 -9.80 19.17 -13.45
CA SER A 315 -10.17 19.08 -12.03
C SER A 315 -10.98 17.81 -11.72
N LEU A 316 -10.74 17.21 -10.55
CA LEU A 316 -11.47 16.02 -10.07
C LEU A 316 -12.70 16.39 -9.23
N THR A 317 -12.66 17.58 -8.60
CA THR A 317 -13.76 18.12 -7.80
C THR A 317 -13.73 19.64 -7.88
N GLU A 318 -14.83 20.30 -8.25
CA GLU A 318 -14.88 21.77 -8.31
C GLU A 318 -16.28 22.30 -8.02
N ALA A 319 -16.43 23.27 -7.10
CA ALA A 319 -17.74 23.87 -6.79
C ALA A 319 -18.23 24.81 -7.89
N PHE A 320 -17.33 25.68 -8.34
CA PHE A 320 -17.51 26.60 -9.44
C PHE A 320 -16.13 27.03 -9.93
N CYS A 321 -15.79 26.79 -11.19
CA CYS A 321 -14.46 27.07 -11.73
C CYS A 321 -14.42 28.46 -12.37
N ILE A 322 -13.89 29.46 -11.64
CA ILE A 322 -13.78 30.84 -12.16
C ILE A 322 -12.89 30.91 -13.41
N ALA A 323 -11.81 30.12 -13.46
CA ALA A 323 -10.90 30.07 -14.61
C ALA A 323 -11.57 29.62 -15.91
N ILE A 324 -12.63 28.79 -15.83
CA ILE A 324 -13.44 28.43 -17.01
C ILE A 324 -14.19 29.65 -17.55
N VAL A 325 -14.78 30.45 -16.65
CA VAL A 325 -15.51 31.67 -17.02
C VAL A 325 -14.54 32.71 -17.58
N GLU A 326 -13.38 32.92 -16.95
CA GLU A 326 -12.31 33.81 -17.43
C GLU A 326 -11.83 33.40 -18.84
N ALA A 327 -11.53 32.12 -19.04
CA ALA A 327 -11.07 31.59 -20.33
C ALA A 327 -12.14 31.71 -21.43
N ALA A 328 -13.40 31.40 -21.11
CA ALA A 328 -14.51 31.58 -22.05
C ALA A 328 -14.73 33.06 -22.38
N SER A 329 -14.55 33.95 -21.41
CA SER A 329 -14.64 35.41 -21.60
C SER A 329 -13.53 35.94 -22.52
N CYS A 330 -12.31 35.42 -22.40
CA CYS A 330 -11.23 35.67 -23.37
C CYS A 330 -11.48 35.01 -24.74
N GLY A 331 -12.54 34.21 -24.87
CA GLY A 331 -12.93 33.58 -26.12
C GLY A 331 -12.14 32.32 -26.45
N LEU A 332 -11.66 31.55 -25.48
CA LEU A 332 -11.05 30.23 -25.73
C LEU A 332 -12.11 29.13 -25.86
N GLN A 333 -11.79 28.04 -26.56
CA GLN A 333 -12.63 26.84 -26.51
C GLN A 333 -12.39 26.10 -25.20
N VAL A 334 -13.44 25.81 -24.43
CA VAL A 334 -13.29 25.17 -23.11
C VAL A 334 -13.48 23.67 -23.22
N VAL A 335 -12.49 22.90 -22.77
CA VAL A 335 -12.58 21.45 -22.54
C VAL A 335 -12.41 21.21 -21.05
N SER A 336 -13.36 20.51 -20.43
CA SER A 336 -13.33 20.28 -18.99
C SER A 336 -13.89 18.92 -18.59
N THR A 337 -13.44 18.42 -17.45
CA THR A 337 -14.05 17.28 -16.76
C THR A 337 -15.49 17.56 -16.32
N ASN A 338 -16.34 16.55 -16.38
CA ASN A 338 -17.74 16.54 -15.95
C ASN A 338 -17.82 16.12 -14.49
N VAL A 339 -17.40 17.00 -13.58
CA VAL A 339 -17.38 16.74 -12.14
C VAL A 339 -17.85 17.95 -11.34
N GLY A 340 -18.48 17.69 -10.19
CA GLY A 340 -18.94 18.76 -9.30
C GLY A 340 -19.90 19.74 -9.97
N GLY A 341 -19.67 21.04 -9.77
CA GLY A 341 -20.49 22.11 -10.34
C GLY A 341 -20.14 22.52 -11.76
N ILE A 342 -19.08 21.96 -12.37
CA ILE A 342 -18.60 22.34 -13.72
C ILE A 342 -19.69 22.28 -14.80
N PRO A 343 -20.58 21.26 -14.86
CA PRO A 343 -21.60 21.17 -15.91
C PRO A 343 -22.59 22.33 -15.93
N TYR A 344 -22.69 23.07 -14.81
CA TYR A 344 -23.58 24.20 -14.63
C TYR A 344 -22.88 25.56 -14.82
N VAL A 345 -21.56 25.57 -15.08
CA VAL A 345 -20.78 26.82 -15.22
C VAL A 345 -20.96 27.44 -16.60
N LEU A 346 -21.08 26.65 -17.67
CA LEU A 346 -21.31 27.18 -19.02
C LEU A 346 -22.40 26.37 -19.71
N PRO A 347 -23.20 26.99 -20.59
CA PRO A 347 -24.12 26.27 -21.46
C PRO A 347 -23.39 25.16 -22.25
N PRO A 348 -24.03 24.01 -22.53
CA PRO A 348 -23.41 22.87 -23.24
C PRO A 348 -22.82 23.21 -24.63
N GLU A 349 -23.28 24.31 -25.23
CA GLU A 349 -22.75 24.83 -26.50
C GLU A 349 -21.33 25.40 -26.37
N LEU A 350 -20.97 25.93 -25.19
CA LEU A 350 -19.72 26.66 -24.94
C LEU A 350 -18.63 25.82 -24.26
N ILE A 351 -18.95 24.59 -23.84
CA ILE A 351 -18.03 23.70 -23.12
C ILE A 351 -18.10 22.25 -23.62
N TRP A 352 -16.94 21.63 -23.78
CA TRP A 352 -16.82 20.20 -24.05
C TRP A 352 -16.62 19.45 -22.73
N LEU A 353 -17.67 18.79 -22.26
CA LEU A 353 -17.65 18.02 -21.02
C LEU A 353 -17.16 16.59 -21.28
N CYS A 354 -16.15 16.16 -20.51
CA CYS A 354 -15.51 14.85 -20.61
C CYS A 354 -15.63 14.11 -19.28
N SER A 355 -15.70 12.77 -19.29
CA SER A 355 -15.55 12.02 -18.02
C SER A 355 -14.13 12.24 -17.45
N PRO A 356 -13.91 12.13 -16.12
CA PRO A 356 -12.59 12.31 -15.49
C PRO A 356 -11.65 11.13 -15.75
N SER A 357 -11.47 10.76 -17.02
CA SER A 357 -10.61 9.68 -17.50
C SER A 357 -9.66 10.22 -18.57
N VAL A 358 -8.47 9.61 -18.67
CA VAL A 358 -7.45 10.03 -19.66
C VAL A 358 -7.99 9.89 -21.08
N HIS A 359 -8.66 8.78 -21.39
CA HIS A 359 -9.20 8.52 -22.72
C HIS A 359 -10.23 9.57 -23.14
N SER A 360 -11.20 9.89 -22.27
CA SER A 360 -12.26 10.87 -22.57
C SER A 360 -11.72 12.29 -22.70
N LEU A 361 -10.71 12.66 -21.90
CA LEU A 361 -10.06 13.98 -22.01
C LEU A 361 -9.26 14.12 -23.31
N VAL A 362 -8.55 13.07 -23.74
CA VAL A 362 -7.86 13.05 -25.03
C VAL A 362 -8.87 13.21 -26.17
N GLU A 363 -9.96 12.45 -26.16
CA GLU A 363 -11.00 12.54 -27.19
C GLU A 363 -11.66 13.94 -27.23
N GLY A 364 -11.97 14.51 -26.06
CA GLY A 364 -12.52 15.87 -25.98
C GLY A 364 -11.56 16.95 -26.50
N LEU A 365 -10.27 16.81 -26.19
CA LEU A 365 -9.22 17.68 -26.74
C LEU A 365 -9.07 17.52 -28.25
N GLU A 366 -9.08 16.29 -28.77
CA GLU A 366 -9.00 16.01 -30.20
C GLU A 366 -10.15 16.68 -30.96
N ARG A 367 -11.38 16.58 -30.45
CA ARG A 367 -12.55 17.26 -31.04
C ARG A 367 -12.36 18.79 -31.05
N ALA A 368 -11.84 19.37 -29.97
CA ALA A 368 -11.59 20.82 -29.89
C ALA A 368 -10.45 21.28 -30.82
N ILE A 369 -9.39 20.47 -30.95
CA ILE A 369 -8.26 20.67 -31.87
C ILE A 369 -8.74 20.65 -33.32
N ILE A 370 -9.54 19.64 -33.68
CA ILE A 370 -10.13 19.51 -35.02
C ILE A 370 -11.05 20.69 -35.32
N ALA A 371 -11.94 21.06 -34.39
CA ALA A 371 -12.85 22.19 -34.56
C ALA A 371 -12.11 23.52 -34.79
N LYS A 372 -10.99 23.73 -34.10
CA LYS A 372 -10.12 24.91 -34.32
C LYS A 372 -9.51 24.89 -35.71
N ARG A 373 -8.97 23.75 -36.14
CA ARG A 373 -8.26 23.60 -37.43
C ARG A 373 -9.19 23.72 -38.63
N CYS A 374 -10.40 23.17 -38.54
CA CYS A 374 -11.41 23.25 -39.58
C CYS A 374 -12.18 24.58 -39.60
N GLY A 375 -11.92 25.50 -38.66
CA GLY A 375 -12.68 26.75 -38.52
C GLY A 375 -14.13 26.54 -38.07
N THR A 376 -14.51 25.32 -37.68
CA THR A 376 -15.87 24.91 -37.29
C THR A 376 -16.13 25.14 -35.79
N ARG A 377 -15.72 26.31 -35.30
CA ARG A 377 -15.99 26.68 -33.91
C ARG A 377 -17.49 26.87 -33.70
N ARG A 378 -18.04 26.29 -32.62
CA ARG A 378 -19.50 26.36 -32.30
C ARG A 378 -20.03 27.79 -32.18
N VAL A 379 -19.28 28.68 -31.54
CA VAL A 379 -19.69 30.07 -31.25
C VAL A 379 -18.50 31.00 -31.40
N SER A 380 -18.68 32.19 -31.98
CA SER A 380 -17.58 33.15 -32.17
C SER A 380 -17.02 33.66 -30.82
N PRO A 381 -15.73 34.05 -30.74
CA PRO A 381 -15.13 34.58 -29.50
C PRO A 381 -15.89 35.78 -28.91
N LYS A 382 -16.32 36.72 -29.77
CA LYS A 382 -17.09 37.92 -29.36
C LYS A 382 -18.47 37.55 -28.83
N GLU A 383 -19.15 36.61 -29.50
CA GLU A 383 -20.46 36.12 -29.05
C GLU A 383 -20.36 35.33 -27.74
N THR A 384 -19.28 34.55 -27.58
CA THR A 384 -18.98 33.84 -26.32
C THR A 384 -18.81 34.85 -25.18
N ASN A 385 -18.00 35.89 -25.35
CA ASN A 385 -17.80 36.94 -24.35
C ASN A 385 -19.12 37.63 -23.97
N ARG A 386 -19.95 38.00 -24.96
CA ARG A 386 -21.27 38.61 -24.73
C ARG A 386 -22.17 37.73 -23.88
N ARG A 387 -22.38 36.47 -24.29
CA ARG A 387 -23.24 35.52 -23.56
C ARG A 387 -22.74 35.24 -22.14
N VAL A 388 -21.42 35.10 -21.96
CA VAL A 388 -20.83 34.86 -20.63
C VAL A 388 -20.94 36.11 -19.75
N SER A 389 -20.85 37.33 -20.32
CA SER A 389 -21.06 38.59 -19.59
C SER A 389 -22.47 38.74 -19.05
N GLU A 390 -23.50 38.41 -19.84
CA GLU A 390 -24.89 38.44 -19.38
C GLU A 390 -25.14 37.52 -18.17
N LEU A 391 -24.46 36.37 -18.12
CA LEU A 391 -24.60 35.37 -17.06
C LEU A 391 -23.81 35.71 -15.78
N TYR A 392 -22.59 36.23 -15.89
CA TYR A 392 -21.65 36.34 -14.76
C TYR A 392 -21.19 37.76 -14.42
N GLN A 393 -21.81 38.82 -14.97
CA GLN A 393 -21.44 40.20 -14.67
C GLN A 393 -21.96 40.66 -13.30
N TRP A 394 -21.15 41.44 -12.58
CA TRP A 394 -21.51 42.06 -11.30
C TRP A 394 -22.65 43.10 -11.38
N SER A 395 -23.12 43.45 -12.58
CA SER A 395 -24.25 44.36 -12.80
C SER A 395 -25.53 43.65 -13.23
N SER A 396 -25.50 42.33 -13.44
CA SER A 396 -26.70 41.57 -13.80
C SER A 396 -27.61 41.38 -12.58
N GLU A 397 -28.93 41.42 -12.79
CA GLU A 397 -29.96 41.21 -11.75
C GLU A 397 -29.83 39.84 -11.06
N MET A 398 -29.08 38.91 -11.67
CA MET A 398 -28.87 37.54 -11.24
C MET A 398 -27.66 37.37 -10.30
N ASN A 399 -26.64 38.24 -10.38
CA ASN A 399 -25.42 38.18 -9.55
C ASN A 399 -25.33 39.28 -8.50
N ILE A 400 -26.05 40.38 -8.70
CA ILE A 400 -26.23 41.36 -7.63
C ILE A 400 -27.33 40.82 -6.73
N PRO A 401 -27.15 40.83 -5.41
CA PRO A 401 -28.14 40.35 -4.49
C PRO A 401 -29.32 41.33 -4.34
N ASN A 402 -30.09 41.56 -5.42
CA ASN A 402 -31.37 42.25 -5.39
C ASN A 402 -32.43 41.45 -4.62
N ARG A 403 -32.13 40.21 -4.23
CA ARG A 403 -32.95 39.39 -3.33
C ARG A 403 -32.62 39.55 -1.83
N LEU A 404 -31.50 40.17 -1.44
CA LEU A 404 -31.12 40.31 -0.01
C LEU A 404 -32.23 40.93 0.87
N PRO A 405 -33.01 41.95 0.43
CA PRO A 405 -34.09 42.52 1.23
C PRO A 405 -35.28 41.55 1.45
N TYR A 406 -35.55 40.66 0.50
CA TYR A 406 -36.68 39.72 0.54
C TYR A 406 -36.40 38.46 1.37
N MET A 407 -35.15 38.26 1.80
CA MET A 407 -34.67 37.01 2.40
C MET A 407 -34.62 37.02 3.93
N TRP A 408 -35.09 38.09 4.58
CA TRP A 408 -34.95 38.30 6.04
C TRP A 408 -36.18 37.92 6.90
N GLY A 409 -37.20 37.32 6.28
CA GLY A 409 -38.39 36.81 6.97
C GLY A 409 -38.18 35.43 7.57
N SER A 410 -37.51 35.33 8.73
CA SER A 410 -37.72 34.31 9.79
C SER A 410 -36.54 34.27 10.77
N ARG A 411 -36.79 34.44 12.07
CA ARG A 411 -35.77 34.28 13.13
C ARG A 411 -35.62 32.82 13.51
N CYS A 412 -34.38 32.34 13.63
CA CYS A 412 -34.10 31.01 14.18
C CYS A 412 -34.19 31.04 15.73
N SER A 413 -35.23 30.45 16.32
CA SER A 413 -35.53 30.49 17.76
C SER A 413 -34.76 29.46 18.61
N ILE A 414 -33.85 28.67 18.01
CA ILE A 414 -33.28 27.48 18.66
C ILE A 414 -32.13 27.80 19.64
N ILE A 415 -31.35 28.84 19.40
CA ILE A 415 -30.13 29.14 20.19
C ILE A 415 -30.47 29.80 21.53
N ARG A 416 -31.60 30.51 21.61
CA ARG A 416 -32.10 31.09 22.87
C ARG A 416 -32.53 30.02 23.89
N ARG A 417 -32.65 28.76 23.48
CA ARG A 417 -33.08 27.66 24.36
C ARG A 417 -31.91 26.88 24.98
N TRP A 418 -30.73 26.92 24.35
CA TRP A 418 -29.57 26.13 24.77
C TRP A 418 -28.67 26.84 25.78
N PHE A 419 -28.65 28.18 25.78
CA PHE A 419 -27.81 28.95 26.69
C PHE A 419 -28.54 29.56 27.91
N THR A 420 -29.85 29.30 28.07
CA THR A 420 -30.64 29.89 29.18
C THR A 420 -31.57 28.91 29.92
N ALA A 421 -31.56 27.61 29.64
CA ALA A 421 -32.46 26.68 30.32
C ALA A 421 -31.70 25.57 31.07
N SER A 422 -31.35 25.87 32.33
CA SER A 422 -31.42 24.84 33.37
C SER A 422 -32.91 24.60 33.66
N HIS A 423 -33.30 23.34 33.78
CA HIS A 423 -34.67 22.85 34.01
C HIS A 423 -35.64 22.97 32.84
N THR A 424 -35.89 21.85 32.16
CA THR A 424 -37.21 21.19 32.12
C THR A 424 -37.20 20.04 31.10
N LEU A 425 -37.21 18.81 31.63
CA LEU A 425 -37.61 17.61 30.91
C LEU A 425 -39.15 17.54 30.93
N ALA A 426 -39.82 17.62 29.77
CA ALA A 426 -41.11 16.97 29.56
C ALA A 426 -41.57 16.95 28.09
N ALA A 427 -41.88 15.73 27.65
CA ALA A 427 -42.92 15.34 26.69
C ALA A 427 -42.90 15.88 25.25
N LYS A 428 -42.47 15.02 24.31
CA LYS A 428 -43.12 14.88 23.00
C LYS A 428 -43.29 13.40 22.63
N LYS A 429 -44.51 13.07 22.19
CA LYS A 429 -45.03 11.74 21.78
C LYS A 429 -44.12 11.05 20.76
N ARG A 430 -43.94 9.74 20.95
CA ARG A 430 -43.22 8.83 20.04
C ARG A 430 -44.13 8.41 18.88
N ILE A 431 -43.62 8.56 17.66
CA ILE A 431 -43.93 7.70 16.52
C ILE A 431 -42.94 6.53 16.62
N PRO A 432 -43.31 5.26 16.39
CA PRO A 432 -42.39 4.14 16.61
C PRO A 432 -41.26 4.17 15.57
N ALA A 433 -40.09 4.61 16.01
CA ALA A 433 -38.84 4.40 15.29
C ALA A 433 -38.36 2.97 15.58
N ILE A 434 -38.07 2.23 14.51
CA ILE A 434 -37.31 0.98 14.52
C ILE A 434 -36.06 1.18 15.39
N SER A 435 -35.78 0.22 16.28
CA SER A 435 -34.78 0.35 17.33
C SER A 435 -33.36 0.46 16.77
N ILE A 436 -32.87 1.69 16.63
CA ILE A 436 -31.44 1.95 16.53
C ILE A 436 -30.86 1.72 17.93
N ALA A 437 -29.98 0.71 18.06
CA ALA A 437 -29.35 0.34 19.32
C ALA A 437 -28.65 1.55 19.96
N LYS A 438 -28.97 1.83 21.23
CA LYS A 438 -28.41 2.96 21.98
C LYS A 438 -27.08 2.59 22.66
N SER A 439 -26.11 3.48 22.45
CA SER A 439 -24.87 3.75 23.20
C SER A 439 -23.55 3.33 22.53
N LYS A 440 -22.77 4.35 22.13
CA LYS A 440 -21.52 4.24 21.38
C LYS A 440 -20.29 3.81 22.22
N SER A 441 -20.42 3.64 23.55
CA SER A 441 -19.26 3.31 24.41
C SER A 441 -19.08 1.81 24.68
N LYS A 442 -20.11 0.98 24.44
CA LYS A 442 -20.07 -0.48 24.66
C LYS A 442 -20.28 -1.30 23.37
N ALA A 443 -20.26 -0.67 22.20
CA ALA A 443 -20.45 -1.39 20.94
C ALA A 443 -19.28 -2.37 20.69
N PRO A 444 -19.55 -3.63 20.33
CA PRO A 444 -18.50 -4.61 20.04
C PRO A 444 -17.62 -4.13 18.88
N VAL A 445 -16.30 -4.23 19.10
CA VAL A 445 -15.28 -3.83 18.13
C VAL A 445 -15.01 -4.98 17.18
N VAL A 446 -15.00 -4.68 15.89
CA VAL A 446 -14.87 -5.62 14.80
C VAL A 446 -13.69 -5.21 13.91
N THR A 447 -12.82 -6.15 13.57
CA THR A 447 -11.68 -5.90 12.68
C THR A 447 -12.12 -5.89 11.22
N ILE A 448 -11.72 -4.87 10.46
CA ILE A 448 -12.01 -4.71 9.03
C ILE A 448 -10.72 -4.47 8.23
N TRP A 449 -10.71 -4.84 6.96
CA TRP A 449 -9.53 -4.79 6.08
C TRP A 449 -9.90 -4.32 4.66
N SER A 450 -8.90 -4.22 3.79
CA SER A 450 -9.06 -3.76 2.41
C SER A 450 -9.81 -4.76 1.52
N ASN A 451 -10.81 -4.27 0.80
CA ASN A 451 -11.64 -5.04 -0.14
C ASN A 451 -12.41 -6.19 0.53
N ILE A 452 -12.95 -6.01 1.74
CA ILE A 452 -13.76 -7.03 2.43
C ILE A 452 -15.06 -7.32 1.64
N THR A 453 -15.47 -8.58 1.47
CA THR A 453 -16.73 -8.91 0.78
C THR A 453 -17.94 -8.79 1.73
N VAL A 454 -19.15 -8.63 1.16
CA VAL A 454 -20.40 -8.61 1.92
C VAL A 454 -20.57 -9.89 2.77
N LYS A 455 -20.25 -11.06 2.20
CA LYS A 455 -20.29 -12.35 2.90
C LYS A 455 -19.26 -12.44 4.04
N GLN A 456 -18.05 -11.90 3.83
CA GLN A 456 -17.03 -11.84 4.88
C GLN A 456 -17.45 -10.90 6.01
N LEU A 457 -18.05 -9.76 5.70
CA LEU A 457 -18.60 -8.83 6.69
C LEU A 457 -19.75 -9.47 7.48
N ALA A 458 -20.58 -10.32 6.85
CA ALA A 458 -21.66 -11.10 7.48
C ALA A 458 -21.12 -12.06 8.53
N ASN A 459 -20.09 -12.82 8.16
CA ASN A 459 -19.45 -13.78 9.06
C ASN A 459 -18.79 -13.08 10.25
N VAL A 460 -18.10 -11.97 10.00
CA VAL A 460 -17.41 -11.20 11.05
C VAL A 460 -18.39 -10.53 12.01
N THR A 461 -19.55 -10.07 11.53
CA THR A 461 -20.59 -9.44 12.36
C THR A 461 -21.60 -10.44 12.94
N LYS A 462 -21.54 -11.72 12.54
CA LYS A 462 -22.53 -12.77 12.84
C LYS A 462 -23.96 -12.33 12.51
N ARG A 463 -24.14 -11.62 11.41
CA ARG A 463 -25.43 -11.11 10.90
C ARG A 463 -25.75 -11.78 9.57
N PRO A 464 -27.04 -11.96 9.22
CA PRO A 464 -27.40 -12.47 7.91
C PRO A 464 -26.94 -11.49 6.81
N VAL A 465 -26.63 -12.03 5.64
CA VAL A 465 -26.18 -11.24 4.47
C VAL A 465 -27.21 -10.16 4.10
N ASP A 466 -28.51 -10.46 4.27
CA ASP A 466 -29.61 -9.54 4.02
C ASP A 466 -29.56 -8.27 4.91
N ASP A 467 -29.14 -8.37 6.19
CA ASP A 467 -28.99 -7.22 7.09
C ASP A 467 -27.90 -6.25 6.61
N ILE A 468 -26.84 -6.80 6.01
CA ILE A 468 -25.74 -6.00 5.49
C ILE A 468 -26.16 -5.31 4.20
N PHE A 469 -26.88 -6.00 3.32
CA PHE A 469 -27.47 -5.36 2.15
C PHE A 469 -28.45 -4.24 2.54
N GLU A 470 -29.27 -4.45 3.57
CA GLU A 470 -30.16 -3.40 4.08
C GLU A 470 -29.36 -2.21 4.64
N ALA A 471 -28.24 -2.46 5.33
CA ALA A 471 -27.34 -1.42 5.79
C ALA A 471 -26.65 -0.68 4.64
N ILE A 472 -26.29 -1.38 3.56
CA ILE A 472 -25.72 -0.79 2.33
C ILE A 472 -26.76 0.10 1.64
N ILE A 473 -28.00 -0.37 1.50
CA ILE A 473 -29.12 0.40 0.90
C ILE A 473 -29.44 1.66 1.71
N ARG A 474 -29.24 1.62 3.04
CA ARG A 474 -29.46 2.76 3.93
C ARG A 474 -28.30 3.77 3.96
N LEU A 475 -27.18 3.50 3.27
CA LEU A 475 -26.12 4.49 3.09
C LEU A 475 -26.56 5.56 2.07
N PRO A 476 -26.22 6.84 2.29
CA PRO A 476 -26.53 7.90 1.33
C PRO A 476 -25.78 7.69 0.01
N GLU A 477 -26.45 7.98 -1.11
CA GLU A 477 -26.00 7.73 -2.49
C GLU A 477 -24.64 8.39 -2.84
N GLY A 478 -23.79 7.67 -3.58
CA GLY A 478 -22.49 8.15 -4.07
C GLY A 478 -21.30 7.20 -3.82
N ILE A 479 -21.51 5.89 -3.89
CA ILE A 479 -20.48 4.88 -3.58
C ILE A 479 -20.16 4.12 -4.86
N ASP A 480 -18.92 4.23 -5.34
CA ASP A 480 -18.42 3.42 -6.45
C ASP A 480 -18.24 1.96 -5.99
N TYR A 481 -18.90 1.03 -6.68
CA TYR A 481 -18.76 -0.40 -6.46
C TYR A 481 -17.77 -0.95 -7.49
N GLU A 482 -16.57 -1.34 -7.06
CA GLU A 482 -15.64 -2.07 -7.92
C GLU A 482 -15.98 -3.56 -7.89
N VAL A 483 -16.50 -4.07 -9.00
CA VAL A 483 -16.57 -5.50 -9.30
C VAL A 483 -15.61 -5.76 -10.46
N GLU A 484 -14.91 -6.89 -10.43
CA GLU A 484 -13.93 -7.25 -11.46
C GLU A 484 -14.49 -7.05 -12.88
N ASN A 485 -13.80 -6.21 -13.65
CA ASN A 485 -13.94 -6.00 -15.10
C ASN A 485 -15.20 -5.28 -15.65
N ALA A 486 -15.98 -4.52 -14.86
CA ALA A 486 -16.96 -3.60 -15.44
C ALA A 486 -17.30 -2.37 -14.57
N SER A 487 -17.26 -1.18 -15.17
CA SER A 487 -17.80 0.06 -14.59
C SER A 487 -19.31 0.06 -14.74
N LEU A 488 -20.03 -0.37 -13.70
CA LEU A 488 -21.48 -0.50 -13.73
C LEU A 488 -22.15 0.77 -13.18
N THR A 489 -23.24 1.20 -13.83
CA THR A 489 -24.04 2.34 -13.37
C THR A 489 -24.95 1.93 -12.20
N GLN A 490 -25.51 2.90 -11.49
CA GLN A 490 -26.42 2.68 -10.33
C GLN A 490 -27.64 1.80 -10.68
N ALA A 491 -28.06 1.78 -11.95
CA ALA A 491 -29.13 0.90 -12.47
C ALA A 491 -28.69 -0.58 -12.58
N ASP A 492 -27.41 -0.82 -12.81
CA ASP A 492 -26.85 -2.17 -12.91
C ASP A 492 -26.46 -2.72 -11.52
N ALA A 493 -26.08 -1.87 -10.58
CA ALA A 493 -25.89 -2.23 -9.17
C ALA A 493 -27.20 -2.76 -8.54
N LEU A 494 -28.35 -2.17 -8.88
CA LEU A 494 -29.69 -2.66 -8.50
C LEU A 494 -30.02 -4.02 -9.14
N LYS A 495 -29.59 -4.28 -10.38
CA LYS A 495 -29.70 -5.60 -11.02
C LYS A 495 -28.79 -6.63 -10.34
N ILE A 496 -27.57 -6.30 -9.96
CA ILE A 496 -26.65 -7.20 -9.24
C ILE A 496 -27.14 -7.49 -7.82
N LEU A 497 -27.73 -6.48 -7.15
CA LEU A 497 -28.39 -6.62 -5.85
C LEU A 497 -29.63 -7.53 -5.90
N SER A 498 -30.32 -7.66 -7.04
CA SER A 498 -31.42 -8.62 -7.21
C SER A 498 -30.96 -10.09 -7.26
N TYR A 499 -29.67 -10.36 -7.53
CA TYR A 499 -29.14 -11.72 -7.60
C TYR A 499 -28.63 -12.27 -6.25
N LYS A 500 -28.71 -11.51 -5.15
CA LYS A 500 -28.17 -11.90 -3.83
C LYS A 500 -26.73 -12.44 -3.89
N CYS A 501 -25.88 -11.88 -4.75
CA CYS A 501 -24.52 -12.37 -4.91
C CYS A 501 -23.64 -11.89 -3.74
N GLY A 502 -23.21 -12.81 -2.88
CA GLY A 502 -22.48 -12.50 -1.64
C GLY A 502 -21.02 -12.07 -1.82
N ASP A 503 -20.50 -12.15 -3.04
CA ASP A 503 -19.08 -11.96 -3.36
C ASP A 503 -18.73 -10.52 -3.79
N VAL A 504 -19.65 -9.57 -3.63
CA VAL A 504 -19.42 -8.14 -3.90
C VAL A 504 -18.36 -7.58 -2.95
N LEU A 505 -17.30 -7.01 -3.50
CA LEU A 505 -16.22 -6.34 -2.76
C LEU A 505 -16.70 -4.97 -2.27
N LEU A 506 -16.50 -4.69 -0.99
CA LEU A 506 -16.83 -3.39 -0.39
C LEU A 506 -15.60 -2.49 -0.41
N ALA A 507 -15.77 -1.29 -0.94
CA ALA A 507 -14.75 -0.25 -0.90
C ALA A 507 -14.39 0.12 0.56
N ILE A 508 -13.09 0.21 0.82
CA ILE A 508 -12.45 0.38 2.14
C ILE A 508 -13.09 1.52 2.96
N ASN A 509 -13.48 2.60 2.28
CA ASN A 509 -13.94 3.84 2.89
C ASN A 509 -15.37 3.74 3.47
N HIS A 510 -16.16 2.74 3.08
CA HIS A 510 -17.58 2.65 3.43
C HIS A 510 -17.90 1.56 4.46
N THR A 511 -17.05 0.54 4.59
CA THR A 511 -17.18 -0.55 5.57
C THR A 511 -17.39 -0.08 7.02
N PRO A 512 -16.69 0.97 7.53
CA PRO A 512 -16.94 1.48 8.89
C PRO A 512 -18.35 2.07 9.07
N GLN A 513 -18.92 2.65 8.02
CA GLN A 513 -20.26 3.26 8.04
C GLN A 513 -21.33 2.17 8.07
N ILE A 514 -21.16 1.09 7.29
CA ILE A 514 -22.01 -0.11 7.32
C ILE A 514 -22.01 -0.73 8.73
N LEU A 515 -20.83 -0.92 9.33
CA LEU A 515 -20.72 -1.44 10.70
C LEU A 515 -21.41 -0.54 11.73
N THR A 516 -21.29 0.78 11.56
CA THR A 516 -21.94 1.75 12.45
C THR A 516 -23.47 1.66 12.38
N LEU A 517 -24.03 1.40 11.19
CA LEU A 517 -25.47 1.16 11.00
C LEU A 517 -25.91 -0.17 11.63
N LEU A 518 -25.05 -1.20 11.59
CA LEU A 518 -25.28 -2.51 12.19
C LEU A 518 -25.04 -2.57 13.71
N GLY A 519 -24.54 -1.48 14.31
CA GLY A 519 -24.27 -1.37 15.75
C GLY A 519 -22.89 -1.84 16.20
N PHE A 520 -21.94 -2.01 15.28
CA PHE A 520 -20.55 -2.41 15.54
C PHE A 520 -19.58 -1.24 15.33
N ARG A 521 -18.38 -1.33 15.91
CA ARG A 521 -17.29 -0.36 15.68
C ARG A 521 -16.16 -1.02 14.88
N GLY A 522 -15.90 -0.53 13.67
CA GLY A 522 -14.81 -1.03 12.83
C GLY A 522 -13.43 -0.54 13.30
N LYS A 523 -12.47 -1.45 13.48
CA LYS A 523 -11.05 -1.14 13.63
C LYS A 523 -10.33 -1.66 12.39
N PHE A 524 -9.61 -0.78 11.67
CA PHE A 524 -8.77 -1.23 10.58
C PHE A 524 -7.63 -2.09 11.11
N GLY A 525 -7.49 -3.27 10.55
CA GLY A 525 -6.43 -4.22 10.84
C GLY A 525 -6.03 -4.97 9.58
N PRO A 526 -4.96 -5.78 9.65
CA PRO A 526 -4.64 -6.71 8.58
C PRO A 526 -5.86 -7.61 8.31
N ALA A 527 -6.05 -7.97 7.05
CA ALA A 527 -7.05 -8.96 6.69
C ALA A 527 -6.77 -10.25 7.48
N PRO A 528 -7.82 -10.96 7.95
CA PRO A 528 -7.65 -12.26 8.56
C PRO A 528 -6.83 -13.13 7.64
N LEU A 529 -5.94 -13.92 8.22
CA LEU A 529 -5.07 -14.83 7.49
C LEU A 529 -5.87 -15.79 6.60
N SER A 530 -7.11 -16.12 6.97
CA SER A 530 -8.02 -16.91 6.14
C SER A 530 -8.43 -16.22 4.83
N VAL A 531 -8.52 -14.89 4.81
CA VAL A 531 -8.95 -14.11 3.63
C VAL A 531 -7.77 -13.77 2.73
N VAL A 532 -6.62 -13.44 3.32
CA VAL A 532 -5.37 -13.32 2.57
C VAL A 532 -5.00 -14.67 1.97
N GLY A 533 -5.12 -15.74 2.78
CA GLY A 533 -4.96 -17.13 2.35
C GLY A 533 -5.85 -17.47 1.16
N ALA A 534 -7.16 -17.21 1.21
CA ALA A 534 -8.07 -17.50 0.10
C ALA A 534 -7.71 -16.76 -1.21
N ARG A 535 -7.33 -15.47 -1.15
CA ARG A 535 -6.88 -14.71 -2.34
C ARG A 535 -5.56 -15.22 -2.90
N LEU A 536 -4.63 -15.55 -2.00
CA LEU A 536 -3.36 -16.15 -2.39
C LEU A 536 -3.58 -17.56 -2.95
N GLU A 537 -4.52 -18.33 -2.42
CA GLU A 537 -4.91 -19.65 -2.94
C GLU A 537 -5.49 -19.54 -4.35
N GLU A 538 -6.38 -18.60 -4.64
CA GLU A 538 -6.88 -18.35 -6.00
C GLU A 538 -5.72 -17.99 -6.96
N LYS A 539 -4.85 -17.04 -6.56
CA LYS A 539 -3.66 -16.70 -7.36
C LYS A 539 -2.71 -17.89 -7.52
N ARG A 540 -2.51 -18.69 -6.48
CA ARG A 540 -1.66 -19.89 -6.47
C ARG A 540 -2.21 -20.96 -7.40
N VAL A 541 -3.53 -21.12 -7.47
CA VAL A 541 -4.16 -22.09 -8.37
C VAL A 541 -3.91 -21.73 -9.83
N HIS A 542 -3.95 -20.44 -10.19
CA HIS A 542 -3.83 -19.98 -11.57
C HIS A 542 -2.38 -19.65 -12.03
N HIS A 543 -1.54 -19.12 -11.15
CA HIS A 543 -0.23 -18.57 -11.53
C HIS A 543 0.99 -19.37 -11.06
N ASP A 544 0.85 -20.33 -10.14
CA ASP A 544 1.99 -21.15 -9.70
C ASP A 544 2.34 -22.23 -10.74
N ALA A 545 3.62 -22.59 -10.81
CA ALA A 545 4.08 -23.74 -11.57
C ALA A 545 3.78 -25.02 -10.78
N LYS A 546 3.01 -25.94 -11.37
CA LYS A 546 2.63 -27.22 -10.77
C LYS A 546 3.31 -28.36 -11.52
N ARG A 547 3.47 -29.50 -10.85
CA ARG A 547 3.86 -30.76 -11.49
C ARG A 547 2.90 -31.09 -12.63
N GLN A 548 3.44 -31.53 -13.74
CA GLN A 548 2.66 -31.97 -14.88
C GLN A 548 1.82 -33.20 -14.51
N PRO A 549 0.62 -33.34 -15.09
CA PRO A 549 -0.18 -34.54 -14.89
C PRO A 549 0.59 -35.80 -15.38
N PRO A 550 0.24 -36.98 -14.84
CA PRO A 550 0.84 -38.23 -15.27
C PRO A 550 0.61 -38.44 -16.76
N VAL A 551 1.65 -38.93 -17.43
CA VAL A 551 1.66 -39.11 -18.89
C VAL A 551 0.89 -40.36 -19.26
N LYS A 552 0.31 -40.37 -20.47
CA LYS A 552 -0.27 -41.59 -21.03
C LYS A 552 0.80 -42.70 -21.11
N PRO A 553 0.43 -43.97 -20.87
CA PRO A 553 1.38 -45.09 -20.87
C PRO A 553 2.21 -45.22 -22.15
N GLU A 554 1.67 -44.78 -23.29
CA GLU A 554 2.32 -44.84 -24.61
C GLU A 554 3.59 -43.99 -24.73
N GLN A 555 3.70 -42.90 -23.96
CA GLN A 555 4.83 -41.97 -24.01
C GLN A 555 5.91 -42.27 -22.95
N LEU A 556 5.65 -43.25 -22.09
CA LEU A 556 6.56 -43.67 -21.04
C LEU A 556 7.66 -44.55 -21.63
N ARG A 557 8.92 -44.17 -21.40
CA ARG A 557 10.11 -44.95 -21.77
C ARG A 557 10.89 -45.32 -20.53
N SER A 558 11.58 -46.46 -20.57
CA SER A 558 12.43 -46.89 -19.46
C SER A 558 13.53 -45.86 -19.19
N ARG A 559 13.79 -45.57 -17.91
CA ARG A 559 14.90 -44.72 -17.46
C ARG A 559 15.85 -45.51 -16.57
N ARG A 560 17.05 -44.97 -16.38
CA ARG A 560 18.02 -45.51 -15.43
C ARG A 560 17.52 -45.42 -13.98
N PRO A 561 17.85 -46.38 -13.12
CA PRO A 561 17.57 -46.32 -11.68
C PRO A 561 18.47 -45.30 -10.98
N VAL A 562 17.89 -44.56 -10.05
CA VAL A 562 18.61 -43.67 -9.13
C VAL A 562 18.65 -44.31 -7.75
N VAL A 563 19.86 -44.45 -7.20
CA VAL A 563 20.14 -45.27 -6.01
C VAL A 563 20.88 -44.44 -4.96
N THR A 564 20.36 -44.35 -3.74
CA THR A 564 21.10 -43.74 -2.64
C THR A 564 21.86 -44.80 -1.85
N VAL A 565 23.13 -44.55 -1.54
CA VAL A 565 23.91 -45.40 -0.63
C VAL A 565 23.86 -44.84 0.79
N MET A 566 23.36 -45.64 1.75
CA MET A 566 23.20 -45.30 3.17
C MET A 566 23.88 -46.32 4.08
N GLY A 567 24.02 -46.00 5.37
CA GLY A 567 24.67 -46.86 6.36
C GLY A 567 25.43 -46.07 7.44
N HIS A 568 25.97 -46.76 8.43
CA HIS A 568 26.73 -46.15 9.53
C HIS A 568 28.09 -45.59 9.07
N VAL A 569 28.67 -44.67 9.85
CA VAL A 569 30.07 -44.25 9.69
C VAL A 569 30.98 -45.50 9.75
N ASP A 570 32.05 -45.52 8.97
CA ASP A 570 33.02 -46.64 8.88
C ASP A 570 32.49 -48.00 8.37
N HIS A 571 31.23 -48.10 7.94
CA HIS A 571 30.73 -49.27 7.20
C HIS A 571 31.28 -49.37 5.76
N GLY A 572 32.13 -48.44 5.33
CA GLY A 572 32.79 -48.47 4.02
C GLY A 572 31.92 -47.98 2.86
N LYS A 573 30.96 -47.08 3.11
CA LYS A 573 30.14 -46.43 2.06
C LYS A 573 30.99 -45.69 1.03
N THR A 574 31.84 -44.79 1.49
CA THR A 574 32.69 -43.99 0.59
C THR A 574 33.68 -44.88 -0.15
N THR A 575 34.22 -45.91 0.50
CA THR A 575 35.05 -46.93 -0.15
C THR A 575 34.30 -47.67 -1.26
N LEU A 576 33.04 -48.06 -1.03
CA LEU A 576 32.21 -48.68 -2.06
C LEU A 576 31.99 -47.74 -3.24
N LEU A 577 31.69 -46.47 -2.97
CA LEU A 577 31.44 -45.47 -4.02
C LEU A 577 32.72 -45.12 -4.79
N ASP A 578 33.87 -45.07 -4.14
CA ASP A 578 35.18 -44.88 -4.77
C ASP A 578 35.51 -46.04 -5.72
N THR A 579 35.31 -47.27 -5.27
CA THR A 579 35.50 -48.46 -6.11
C THR A 579 34.53 -48.46 -7.31
N LEU A 580 33.30 -47.99 -7.13
CA LEU A 580 32.33 -47.82 -8.22
C LEU A 580 32.68 -46.69 -9.21
N ARG A 581 33.29 -45.60 -8.72
CA ARG A 581 33.74 -44.47 -9.55
C ARG A 581 35.06 -44.75 -10.28
N GLY A 582 35.88 -45.66 -9.77
CA GLY A 582 37.27 -45.83 -10.21
C GLY A 582 38.17 -44.67 -9.81
N SER A 583 37.84 -43.97 -8.72
CA SER A 583 38.54 -42.79 -8.20
C SER A 583 38.67 -42.87 -6.68
N HIS A 584 39.73 -42.31 -6.08
CA HIS A 584 39.91 -42.24 -4.62
C HIS A 584 39.50 -40.86 -4.08
N VAL A 585 38.20 -40.60 -3.95
CA VAL A 585 37.68 -39.32 -3.45
C VAL A 585 37.95 -39.15 -1.95
N VAL A 586 38.04 -40.26 -1.19
CA VAL A 586 38.34 -40.25 0.26
C VAL A 586 39.65 -39.53 0.60
N ASP A 587 40.65 -39.57 -0.29
CA ASP A 587 41.95 -38.93 -0.07
C ASP A 587 41.94 -37.43 -0.36
N GLU A 588 41.04 -36.97 -1.24
CA GLU A 588 40.88 -35.55 -1.61
C GLU A 588 39.91 -34.80 -0.67
N GLU A 589 38.94 -35.50 -0.07
CA GLU A 589 37.97 -34.90 0.85
C GLU A 589 38.59 -34.54 2.21
N PHE A 590 38.33 -33.31 2.66
CA PHE A 590 38.81 -32.83 3.95
C PHE A 590 38.26 -33.69 5.10
N GLY A 591 39.17 -34.35 5.82
CA GLY A 591 38.82 -35.18 6.97
C GLY A 591 38.54 -36.64 6.64
N GLY A 592 38.64 -37.07 5.38
CA GLY A 592 38.42 -38.46 4.96
C GLY A 592 37.00 -38.96 5.21
N ILE A 593 36.02 -38.05 5.12
CA ILE A 593 34.58 -38.31 5.24
C ILE A 593 33.83 -37.53 4.16
N THR A 594 32.80 -38.16 3.61
CA THR A 594 31.84 -37.50 2.72
C THR A 594 31.00 -36.50 3.51
N GLN A 595 30.92 -35.27 3.02
CA GLN A 595 30.15 -34.18 3.65
C GLN A 595 29.08 -33.59 2.74
N HIS A 596 29.19 -33.80 1.43
CA HIS A 596 28.31 -33.30 0.39
C HIS A 596 27.53 -34.43 -0.26
N ILE A 597 26.34 -34.13 -0.81
CA ILE A 597 25.60 -35.12 -1.58
C ILE A 597 26.10 -35.07 -3.02
N GLY A 598 26.94 -36.05 -3.38
CA GLY A 598 27.44 -36.22 -4.74
C GLY A 598 26.51 -37.12 -5.56
N ALA A 599 26.34 -36.80 -6.84
CA ALA A 599 25.65 -37.66 -7.79
C ALA A 599 26.60 -38.06 -8.92
N PHE A 600 26.62 -39.33 -9.30
CA PHE A 600 27.45 -39.83 -10.39
C PHE A 600 26.83 -41.07 -11.04
N SER A 601 27.21 -41.36 -12.29
CA SER A 601 26.65 -42.45 -13.06
C SER A 601 27.70 -43.55 -13.34
N VAL A 602 27.33 -44.80 -13.10
CA VAL A 602 28.16 -45.99 -13.37
C VAL A 602 27.54 -46.75 -14.53
N ARG A 603 28.33 -47.15 -15.52
CA ARG A 603 27.86 -47.92 -16.68
C ARG A 603 27.70 -49.40 -16.33
N VAL A 604 26.52 -49.95 -16.58
CA VAL A 604 26.17 -51.36 -16.32
C VAL A 604 25.44 -51.91 -17.54
N PRO A 605 26.06 -52.81 -18.33
CA PRO A 605 25.49 -53.34 -19.57
C PRO A 605 24.12 -54.03 -19.40
N GLN A 606 23.88 -54.61 -18.22
CA GLN A 606 22.66 -55.37 -17.90
C GLN A 606 21.43 -54.48 -17.64
N CYS A 607 21.59 -53.15 -17.55
CA CYS A 607 20.48 -52.25 -17.26
C CYS A 607 19.83 -51.71 -18.56
N ALA A 608 18.51 -51.47 -18.54
CA ALA A 608 17.73 -51.00 -19.70
C ALA A 608 18.24 -49.70 -20.38
N GLN A 609 18.95 -48.83 -19.64
CA GLN A 609 19.63 -47.64 -20.18
C GLN A 609 21.17 -47.69 -20.05
N GLY A 610 21.73 -48.86 -19.73
CA GLY A 610 23.17 -49.10 -19.70
C GLY A 610 23.93 -48.39 -18.55
N ALA A 611 23.24 -47.78 -17.59
CA ALA A 611 23.85 -47.08 -16.46
C ALA A 611 22.93 -47.00 -15.24
N ILE A 612 23.53 -46.78 -14.06
CA ILE A 612 22.89 -46.58 -12.76
C ILE A 612 23.43 -45.26 -12.18
N THR A 613 22.56 -44.42 -11.64
CA THR A 613 22.98 -43.17 -10.99
C THR A 613 22.98 -43.33 -9.48
N PHE A 614 24.12 -43.08 -8.86
CA PHE A 614 24.32 -43.19 -7.41
C PHE A 614 24.31 -41.81 -6.76
N LEU A 615 23.59 -41.70 -5.65
CA LEU A 615 23.66 -40.57 -4.73
C LEU A 615 24.45 -40.99 -3.49
N ASP A 616 25.50 -40.24 -3.21
CA ASP A 616 26.36 -40.39 -2.05
C ASP A 616 25.77 -39.60 -0.88
N THR A 617 25.46 -40.26 0.24
CA THR A 617 24.97 -39.57 1.44
C THR A 617 25.89 -39.73 2.64
N PRO A 618 26.13 -38.65 3.40
CA PRO A 618 26.99 -38.71 4.57
C PRO A 618 26.37 -39.55 5.71
N GLY A 619 27.24 -40.29 6.41
CA GLY A 619 26.85 -41.21 7.49
C GLY A 619 26.60 -40.55 8.85
N HIS A 620 27.20 -39.39 9.15
CA HIS A 620 27.16 -38.83 10.50
C HIS A 620 25.72 -38.44 10.91
N ALA A 621 25.37 -38.64 12.19
CA ALA A 621 24.07 -38.26 12.76
C ALA A 621 23.66 -36.79 12.46
N ALA A 622 24.62 -35.86 12.40
CA ALA A 622 24.39 -34.45 12.07
C ALA A 622 23.73 -34.23 10.69
N PHE A 623 23.94 -35.16 9.74
CA PHE A 623 23.45 -35.04 8.37
C PHE A 623 22.19 -35.87 8.11
N SER A 624 21.37 -36.11 9.14
CA SER A 624 20.15 -36.90 8.96
C SER A 624 19.17 -36.30 7.93
N ALA A 625 19.14 -34.96 7.80
CA ALA A 625 18.34 -34.27 6.79
C ALA A 625 18.78 -34.62 5.35
N MET A 626 20.09 -34.78 5.13
CA MET A 626 20.63 -35.20 3.83
C MET A 626 20.25 -36.64 3.48
N ARG A 627 20.28 -37.56 4.46
CA ARG A 627 19.82 -38.94 4.25
C ARG A 627 18.33 -39.01 3.93
N ALA A 628 17.49 -38.29 4.67
CA ALA A 628 16.06 -38.21 4.39
C ALA A 628 15.78 -37.67 2.97
N ARG A 629 16.52 -36.64 2.53
CA ARG A 629 16.45 -36.14 1.14
C ARG A 629 16.86 -37.20 0.12
N GLY A 630 17.97 -37.88 0.36
CA GLY A 630 18.43 -38.97 -0.50
C GLY A 630 17.37 -40.04 -0.69
N ALA A 631 16.74 -40.51 0.40
CA ALA A 631 15.68 -41.52 0.34
C ALA A 631 14.50 -41.07 -0.55
N ASN A 632 14.03 -39.83 -0.39
CA ASN A 632 12.84 -39.32 -1.09
C ASN A 632 13.04 -39.10 -2.60
N VAL A 633 14.28 -38.92 -3.03
CA VAL A 633 14.63 -38.60 -4.42
C VAL A 633 14.99 -39.85 -5.22
N THR A 634 15.28 -40.97 -4.56
CA THR A 634 15.74 -42.21 -5.21
C THR A 634 14.68 -43.26 -5.38
N ASP A 635 14.91 -44.15 -6.34
CA ASP A 635 14.03 -45.27 -6.64
C ASP A 635 14.25 -46.44 -5.67
N MET A 636 15.46 -46.55 -5.12
CA MET A 636 15.85 -47.59 -4.16
C MET A 636 17.04 -47.13 -3.31
N VAL A 637 17.22 -47.78 -2.16
CA VAL A 637 18.31 -47.50 -1.23
C VAL A 637 19.21 -48.73 -1.08
N VAL A 638 20.51 -48.52 -1.22
CA VAL A 638 21.53 -49.52 -0.88
C VAL A 638 22.02 -49.26 0.54
N LEU A 639 21.71 -50.18 1.44
CA LEU A 639 22.11 -50.10 2.84
C LEU A 639 23.41 -50.87 3.06
N VAL A 640 24.48 -50.15 3.36
CA VAL A 640 25.81 -50.74 3.63
C VAL A 640 25.92 -51.06 5.12
N VAL A 641 26.07 -52.34 5.42
CA VAL A 641 26.22 -52.86 6.78
C VAL A 641 27.53 -53.63 6.86
N ALA A 642 28.41 -53.27 7.79
CA ALA A 642 29.64 -54.02 7.93
C ALA A 642 29.37 -55.36 8.65
N ALA A 643 29.98 -56.44 8.16
CA ALA A 643 29.80 -57.79 8.72
C ALA A 643 30.35 -57.93 10.15
N ASP A 644 31.34 -57.11 10.53
CA ASP A 644 31.95 -57.09 11.86
C ASP A 644 31.14 -56.26 12.88
N ASP A 645 30.54 -55.14 12.44
CA ASP A 645 29.82 -54.20 13.31
C ASP A 645 28.31 -54.51 13.43
N GLY A 646 27.71 -55.06 12.37
CA GLY A 646 26.27 -55.34 12.30
C GLY A 646 25.39 -54.08 12.23
N VAL A 647 24.15 -54.20 12.71
CA VAL A 647 23.15 -53.12 12.64
C VAL A 647 23.37 -52.11 13.77
N MET A 648 23.73 -50.88 13.38
CA MET A 648 23.97 -49.74 14.30
C MET A 648 22.82 -48.73 14.26
N GLU A 649 22.82 -47.75 15.17
CA GLU A 649 21.75 -46.74 15.28
C GLU A 649 21.49 -45.96 13.97
N GLN A 650 22.55 -45.56 13.26
CA GLN A 650 22.42 -44.86 11.96
C GLN A 650 21.89 -45.79 10.85
N THR A 651 22.14 -47.09 10.97
CA THR A 651 21.57 -48.10 10.07
C THR A 651 20.07 -48.21 10.29
N VAL A 652 19.62 -48.25 11.55
CA VAL A 652 18.18 -48.23 11.91
C VAL A 652 17.51 -46.95 11.42
N GLU A 653 18.16 -45.80 11.56
CA GLU A 653 17.66 -44.52 11.05
C GLU A 653 17.52 -44.52 9.52
N SER A 654 18.49 -45.09 8.80
CA SER A 654 18.46 -45.21 7.34
C SER A 654 17.31 -46.12 6.87
N ILE A 655 17.07 -47.23 7.56
CA ILE A 655 15.92 -48.12 7.31
C ILE A 655 14.61 -47.36 7.50
N ARG A 656 14.52 -46.55 8.57
CA ARG A 656 13.34 -45.73 8.83
C ARG A 656 13.08 -44.74 7.69
N PHE A 657 14.09 -44.03 7.20
CA PHE A 657 13.92 -43.10 6.08
C PHE A 657 13.50 -43.80 4.78
N ALA A 658 14.07 -44.97 4.48
CA ALA A 658 13.67 -45.75 3.31
C ALA A 658 12.20 -46.23 3.41
N ASN A 659 11.79 -46.70 4.58
CA ASN A 659 10.41 -47.11 4.83
C ASN A 659 9.42 -45.93 4.78
N GLU A 660 9.78 -44.78 5.35
CA GLU A 660 8.96 -43.55 5.30
C GLU A 660 8.82 -43.02 3.86
N ALA A 661 9.86 -43.17 3.02
CA ALA A 661 9.84 -42.84 1.61
C ALA A 661 9.15 -43.90 0.73
N GLY A 662 8.90 -45.10 1.26
CA GLY A 662 8.31 -46.21 0.51
C GLY A 662 9.23 -46.80 -0.57
N VAL A 663 10.54 -46.69 -0.40
CA VAL A 663 11.54 -47.16 -1.37
C VAL A 663 12.11 -48.53 -0.96
N PRO A 664 12.30 -49.48 -1.90
CA PRO A 664 12.87 -50.78 -1.60
C PRO A 664 14.34 -50.67 -1.18
N ILE A 665 14.75 -51.58 -0.30
CA ILE A 665 16.09 -51.64 0.28
C ILE A 665 16.83 -52.84 -0.29
N VAL A 666 18.07 -52.62 -0.73
CA VAL A 666 19.05 -53.66 -1.05
C VAL A 666 20.17 -53.57 -0.01
N VAL A 667 20.43 -54.63 0.72
CA VAL A 667 21.44 -54.64 1.77
C VAL A 667 22.77 -55.14 1.22
N ALA A 668 23.80 -54.30 1.27
CA ALA A 668 25.16 -54.67 0.94
C ALA A 668 25.93 -54.97 2.23
N VAL A 669 26.22 -56.24 2.49
CA VAL A 669 27.00 -56.64 3.66
C VAL A 669 28.49 -56.52 3.32
N ASN A 670 29.14 -55.53 3.89
CA ASN A 670 30.51 -55.13 3.56
C ASN A 670 31.55 -55.70 4.54
N LYS A 671 32.83 -55.57 4.21
CA LYS A 671 33.99 -56.07 4.97
C LYS A 671 34.07 -57.61 5.06
N MET A 672 33.58 -58.33 4.04
CA MET A 672 33.69 -59.79 3.96
C MET A 672 35.13 -60.32 3.81
N ASP A 673 36.10 -59.43 3.61
CA ASP A 673 37.54 -59.73 3.64
C ASP A 673 38.10 -59.98 5.04
N LYS A 674 37.39 -59.58 6.10
CA LYS A 674 37.82 -59.79 7.49
C LYS A 674 37.51 -61.20 7.98
N HIS A 675 38.43 -61.78 8.76
CA HIS A 675 38.25 -63.11 9.36
C HIS A 675 37.08 -63.21 10.37
N GLN A 676 36.63 -62.08 10.92
CA GLN A 676 35.49 -61.99 11.85
C GLN A 676 34.15 -61.73 11.13
N ALA A 677 34.13 -61.68 9.80
CA ALA A 677 32.89 -61.48 9.05
C ALA A 677 32.04 -62.76 9.11
N ASP A 678 30.94 -62.72 9.86
CA ASP A 678 29.96 -63.81 9.91
C ASP A 678 28.74 -63.44 9.06
N PHE A 679 28.35 -64.34 8.17
CA PHE A 679 27.21 -64.18 7.28
C PHE A 679 26.52 -65.52 7.14
N ASP A 680 25.51 -65.74 7.97
CA ASP A 680 24.68 -66.93 7.88
C ASP A 680 23.64 -66.74 6.75
N ARG A 681 23.61 -67.67 5.79
CA ARG A 681 22.67 -67.63 4.65
C ARG A 681 21.25 -68.07 5.06
N SER A 682 21.11 -68.70 6.22
CA SER A 682 19.88 -69.37 6.65
C SER A 682 18.76 -68.45 7.15
N ASP A 683 19.05 -67.21 7.58
CA ASP A 683 18.07 -66.22 8.06
C ASP A 683 17.24 -65.52 6.94
N ARG A 684 17.25 -66.05 5.71
CA ARG A 684 16.79 -65.33 4.50
C ARG A 684 15.64 -65.94 3.72
N GLU A 685 15.19 -67.14 4.04
CA GLU A 685 14.12 -67.76 3.27
C GLU A 685 12.76 -67.15 3.67
N GLY A 686 12.38 -66.07 3.00
CA GLY A 686 11.01 -65.52 3.06
C GLY A 686 10.84 -64.00 3.03
N GLY A 687 11.92 -63.20 2.94
CA GLY A 687 11.84 -61.73 2.91
C GLY A 687 12.04 -61.12 1.53
N ASP A 688 11.33 -60.02 1.22
CA ASP A 688 11.46 -59.25 -0.04
C ASP A 688 12.80 -58.49 -0.19
N VAL A 689 13.60 -58.42 0.88
CA VAL A 689 14.85 -57.65 0.92
C VAL A 689 16.02 -58.50 0.42
N GLN A 690 16.68 -58.05 -0.65
CA GLN A 690 17.87 -58.70 -1.17
C GLN A 690 19.10 -58.33 -0.34
N PHE A 691 19.94 -59.32 -0.07
CA PHE A 691 21.17 -59.10 0.67
C PHE A 691 22.38 -59.66 -0.10
N VAL A 692 23.35 -58.80 -0.40
CA VAL A 692 24.52 -59.12 -1.22
C VAL A 692 25.80 -58.99 -0.38
N PRO A 693 26.59 -60.07 -0.23
CA PRO A 693 27.89 -60.00 0.45
C PRO A 693 28.93 -59.36 -0.47
N ILE A 694 29.64 -58.35 0.02
CA ILE A 694 30.65 -57.59 -0.74
C ILE A 694 31.92 -57.32 0.09
N SER A 695 33.04 -57.09 -0.61
CA SER A 695 34.21 -56.43 -0.05
C SER A 695 34.55 -55.20 -0.89
N ALA A 696 34.17 -54.02 -0.39
CA ALA A 696 34.43 -52.75 -1.10
C ALA A 696 35.93 -52.49 -1.35
N LEU A 697 36.81 -52.97 -0.47
CA LEU A 697 38.26 -52.80 -0.59
C LEU A 697 38.86 -53.67 -1.69
N LYS A 698 38.45 -54.95 -1.77
CA LYS A 698 38.95 -55.90 -2.78
C LYS A 698 38.21 -55.81 -4.11
N GLY A 699 37.03 -55.20 -4.11
CA GLY A 699 36.12 -55.17 -5.26
C GLY A 699 35.28 -56.44 -5.40
N ASP A 700 35.40 -57.40 -4.48
CA ASP A 700 34.66 -58.67 -4.53
C ASP A 700 33.16 -58.43 -4.30
N GLY A 701 32.32 -59.09 -5.10
CA GLY A 701 30.85 -59.03 -4.98
C GLY A 701 30.19 -57.76 -5.53
N ILE A 702 30.94 -56.74 -5.96
CA ILE A 702 30.37 -55.50 -6.51
C ILE A 702 29.57 -55.75 -7.79
N GLY A 703 30.03 -56.66 -8.66
CA GLY A 703 29.27 -57.06 -9.86
C GLY A 703 27.90 -57.64 -9.51
N GLN A 704 27.84 -58.52 -8.51
CA GLN A 704 26.58 -59.10 -8.02
C GLN A 704 25.66 -58.04 -7.42
N LEU A 705 26.22 -57.04 -6.73
CA LEU A 705 25.45 -55.91 -6.20
C LEU A 705 24.84 -55.08 -7.33
N LEU A 706 25.59 -54.78 -8.40
CA LEU A 706 25.09 -54.04 -9.56
C LEU A 706 24.00 -54.83 -10.31
N GLU A 707 24.15 -56.14 -10.44
CA GLU A 707 23.13 -57.04 -11.02
C GLU A 707 21.86 -57.07 -10.17
N ALA A 708 22.00 -57.16 -8.84
CA ALA A 708 20.87 -57.10 -7.90
C ALA A 708 20.09 -55.77 -8.00
N ILE A 709 20.82 -54.64 -8.07
CA ILE A 709 20.23 -53.31 -8.26
C ILE A 709 19.53 -53.20 -9.62
N ALA A 710 20.16 -53.70 -10.69
CA ALA A 710 19.57 -53.70 -12.03
C ALA A 710 18.28 -54.53 -12.07
N LEU A 711 18.30 -55.73 -11.50
CA LEU A 711 17.14 -56.62 -11.39
C LEU A 711 16.02 -55.98 -10.56
N GLN A 712 16.34 -55.34 -9.44
CA GLN A 712 15.36 -54.60 -8.64
C GLN A 712 14.74 -53.45 -9.44
N GLY A 713 15.53 -52.76 -10.27
CA GLY A 713 15.05 -51.70 -11.15
C GLY A 713 14.10 -52.20 -12.25
N GLU A 714 14.33 -53.41 -12.76
CA GLU A 714 13.42 -54.07 -13.72
C GLU A 714 12.10 -54.47 -13.07
N ILE A 715 12.13 -54.99 -11.85
CA ILE A 715 10.93 -55.33 -11.07
C ILE A 715 10.06 -54.09 -10.81
N LEU A 716 10.70 -52.94 -10.56
CA LEU A 716 10.01 -51.66 -10.34
C LEU A 716 9.43 -51.04 -11.62
N ASP A 717 9.76 -51.56 -12.82
CA ASP A 717 9.33 -51.05 -14.12
C ASP A 717 9.53 -49.52 -14.27
N LEU A 718 10.75 -49.05 -13.96
CA LEU A 718 11.07 -47.61 -13.91
C LEU A 718 10.92 -46.95 -15.28
N LYS A 719 9.85 -46.16 -15.42
CA LYS A 719 9.50 -45.45 -16.65
C LYS A 719 9.27 -43.96 -16.42
N THR A 720 9.62 -43.15 -17.40
CA THR A 720 9.40 -41.69 -17.39
C THR A 720 9.12 -41.16 -18.79
N SER A 721 8.67 -39.91 -18.88
CA SER A 721 8.59 -39.20 -20.15
C SER A 721 9.90 -38.49 -20.45
N PHE A 722 10.39 -38.64 -21.68
CA PHE A 722 11.50 -37.87 -22.23
C PHE A 722 11.01 -36.63 -22.98
N GLU A 723 9.69 -36.52 -23.19
CA GLU A 723 9.03 -35.40 -23.86
C GLU A 723 8.36 -34.47 -22.84
N GLY A 724 8.28 -33.19 -23.17
CA GLY A 724 7.69 -32.13 -22.33
C GLY A 724 8.73 -31.31 -21.57
N LEU A 725 8.25 -30.41 -20.69
CA LEU A 725 9.13 -29.60 -19.84
C LEU A 725 9.80 -30.48 -18.78
N SER A 726 11.03 -30.14 -18.44
CA SER A 726 11.82 -30.86 -17.45
C SER A 726 11.35 -30.60 -16.01
N GLU A 727 11.36 -31.67 -15.22
CA GLU A 727 11.09 -31.67 -13.79
C GLU A 727 12.22 -32.42 -13.08
N GLY A 728 12.56 -32.00 -11.86
CA GLY A 728 13.61 -32.63 -11.09
C GLY A 728 13.71 -32.14 -9.66
N HIS A 729 14.70 -32.63 -8.92
CA HIS A 729 14.95 -32.21 -7.54
C HIS A 729 16.33 -31.57 -7.39
N ILE A 730 16.40 -30.52 -6.57
CA ILE A 730 17.68 -29.92 -6.17
C ILE A 730 18.34 -30.84 -5.16
N ILE A 731 19.52 -31.38 -5.50
CA ILE A 731 20.30 -32.22 -4.59
C ILE A 731 21.08 -31.34 -3.61
N GLU A 732 21.81 -30.37 -4.16
CA GLU A 732 22.67 -29.48 -3.37
C GLU A 732 22.86 -28.13 -4.09
N SER A 733 23.02 -27.07 -3.31
CA SER A 733 23.24 -25.71 -3.80
C SER A 733 24.51 -25.13 -3.19
N SER A 734 25.36 -24.51 -4.02
CA SER A 734 26.65 -23.95 -3.62
C SER A 734 26.98 -22.66 -4.39
N VAL A 735 27.96 -21.90 -3.88
CA VAL A 735 28.46 -20.70 -4.54
C VAL A 735 29.93 -20.87 -4.91
N HIS A 736 30.19 -20.89 -6.20
CA HIS A 736 31.55 -20.90 -6.74
C HIS A 736 31.99 -19.48 -7.14
N THR A 737 33.26 -19.16 -6.92
CA THR A 737 33.85 -17.84 -7.20
C THR A 737 33.72 -17.41 -8.66
N HIS A 738 33.96 -18.30 -9.62
CA HIS A 738 33.93 -17.97 -11.05
C HIS A 738 32.60 -18.31 -11.74
N ARG A 739 31.93 -19.37 -11.28
CA ARG A 739 30.67 -19.88 -11.87
C ARG A 739 29.44 -19.18 -11.28
N GLY A 740 29.58 -18.54 -10.12
CA GLY A 740 28.50 -17.91 -9.38
C GLY A 740 27.67 -18.94 -8.61
N LYS A 741 26.36 -18.71 -8.54
CA LYS A 741 25.40 -19.61 -7.88
C LYS A 741 25.16 -20.84 -8.74
N VAL A 742 25.42 -22.02 -8.18
CA VAL A 742 25.30 -23.31 -8.85
C VAL A 742 24.42 -24.22 -7.99
N ALA A 743 23.60 -25.03 -8.65
CA ALA A 743 22.84 -26.08 -7.98
C ALA A 743 22.98 -27.39 -8.76
N THR A 744 23.21 -28.49 -8.06
CA THR A 744 23.19 -29.84 -8.60
C THR A 744 21.74 -30.31 -8.64
N VAL A 745 21.26 -30.65 -9.84
CA VAL A 745 19.86 -31.01 -10.09
C VAL A 745 19.80 -32.42 -10.64
N LEU A 746 18.97 -33.27 -10.03
CA LEU A 746 18.58 -34.57 -10.59
C LEU A 746 17.32 -34.39 -11.42
N VAL A 747 17.35 -34.79 -12.68
CA VAL A 747 16.19 -34.68 -13.59
C VAL A 747 15.35 -35.96 -13.48
N ASP A 748 14.06 -35.85 -13.18
CA ASP A 748 13.16 -37.01 -13.04
C ASP A 748 12.37 -37.27 -14.34
N ARG A 749 12.01 -36.19 -15.03
CA ARG A 749 11.16 -36.19 -16.22
C ARG A 749 11.61 -35.10 -17.18
N GLY A 750 11.45 -35.34 -18.48
CA GLY A 750 11.82 -34.42 -19.55
C GLY A 750 13.33 -34.30 -19.73
N ILE A 751 13.76 -33.60 -20.78
CA ILE A 751 15.17 -33.37 -21.06
C ILE A 751 15.50 -31.92 -20.74
N LEU A 752 16.43 -31.71 -19.80
CA LEU A 752 16.88 -30.38 -19.43
C LEU A 752 17.93 -29.90 -20.43
N ARG A 753 17.72 -28.72 -21.04
CA ARG A 753 18.61 -28.15 -22.06
C ARG A 753 19.25 -26.84 -21.61
N THR A 754 20.39 -26.51 -22.21
CA THR A 754 20.95 -25.16 -22.07
C THR A 754 20.00 -24.11 -22.65
N GLY A 755 19.78 -23.01 -21.94
CA GLY A 755 18.85 -21.95 -22.33
C GLY A 755 17.44 -22.04 -21.72
N SER A 756 17.09 -23.18 -21.11
CA SER A 756 15.81 -23.37 -20.40
C SER A 756 15.64 -22.43 -19.20
N PHE A 757 14.38 -22.17 -18.83
CA PHE A 757 14.02 -21.35 -17.67
C PHE A 757 13.49 -22.23 -16.55
N LEU A 758 14.13 -22.19 -15.38
CA LEU A 758 13.78 -23.05 -14.25
C LEU A 758 13.29 -22.24 -13.06
N THR A 759 12.43 -22.87 -12.27
CA THR A 759 11.95 -22.37 -10.98
C THR A 759 12.13 -23.46 -9.93
N ALA A 760 12.70 -23.12 -8.77
CA ALA A 760 12.84 -24.02 -7.62
C ALA A 760 12.65 -23.22 -6.34
N GLY A 761 11.63 -23.57 -5.56
CA GLY A 761 11.19 -22.78 -4.40
C GLY A 761 10.98 -21.31 -4.75
N LEU A 762 11.66 -20.42 -4.02
CA LEU A 762 11.66 -18.97 -4.24
C LEU A 762 12.60 -18.53 -5.38
N ALA A 763 13.50 -19.42 -5.83
CA ALA A 763 14.52 -19.09 -6.81
C ALA A 763 14.09 -19.38 -8.24
N TRP A 764 14.67 -18.61 -9.17
CA TRP A 764 14.54 -18.86 -10.60
C TRP A 764 15.89 -18.75 -11.31
N CYS A 765 15.99 -19.41 -12.45
CA CYS A 765 17.22 -19.58 -13.23
C CYS A 765 16.94 -19.45 -14.72
N LYS A 766 17.88 -18.84 -15.45
CA LYS A 766 18.05 -19.05 -16.89
C LYS A 766 19.32 -19.87 -17.08
N VAL A 767 19.19 -21.11 -17.55
CA VAL A 767 20.30 -22.05 -17.68
C VAL A 767 21.34 -21.50 -18.65
N ARG A 768 22.50 -21.10 -18.13
CA ARG A 768 23.62 -20.61 -18.94
C ARG A 768 24.51 -21.73 -19.44
N ALA A 769 24.76 -22.72 -18.58
CA ALA A 769 25.56 -23.88 -18.86
C ALA A 769 25.16 -25.03 -17.92
N LEU A 770 25.32 -26.25 -18.41
CA LEU A 770 25.13 -27.49 -17.67
C LEU A 770 26.48 -28.22 -17.63
N PHE A 771 26.80 -28.81 -16.50
CA PHE A 771 28.01 -29.63 -16.33
C PHE A 771 27.65 -31.00 -15.79
N ASP A 772 28.31 -32.04 -16.30
CA ASP A 772 28.22 -33.39 -15.75
C ASP A 772 28.97 -33.52 -14.40
N GLU A 773 28.91 -34.71 -13.80
CA GLU A 773 29.61 -35.02 -12.55
C GLU A 773 31.14 -34.89 -12.62
N TRP A 774 31.73 -34.93 -13.82
CA TRP A 774 33.17 -34.77 -14.05
C TRP A 774 33.55 -33.34 -14.46
N GLY A 775 32.60 -32.40 -14.41
CA GLY A 775 32.83 -31.00 -14.74
C GLY A 775 32.97 -30.72 -16.23
N LYS A 776 32.56 -31.63 -17.12
CA LYS A 776 32.50 -31.39 -18.56
C LYS A 776 31.17 -30.72 -18.94
N PRO A 777 31.19 -29.75 -19.87
CA PRO A 777 29.97 -29.08 -20.31
C PRO A 777 29.10 -30.05 -21.13
N VAL A 778 27.81 -30.10 -20.81
CA VAL A 778 26.80 -30.90 -21.53
C VAL A 778 25.72 -29.98 -22.10
N ALA A 779 25.18 -30.33 -23.27
CA ALA A 779 24.10 -29.55 -23.91
C ALA A 779 22.71 -29.95 -23.37
N GLU A 780 22.54 -31.23 -23.06
CA GLU A 780 21.28 -31.83 -22.66
C GLU A 780 21.51 -32.84 -21.52
N VAL A 781 20.57 -32.90 -20.58
CA VAL A 781 20.59 -33.80 -19.43
C VAL A 781 19.31 -34.63 -19.43
N GLN A 782 19.47 -35.94 -19.45
CA GLN A 782 18.36 -36.91 -19.53
C GLN A 782 17.76 -37.21 -18.15
N PRO A 783 16.52 -37.73 -18.10
CA PRO A 783 15.95 -38.28 -16.86
C PRO A 783 16.83 -39.34 -16.18
N GLY A 784 16.83 -39.33 -14.85
CA GLY A 784 17.67 -40.14 -13.98
C GLY A 784 19.13 -39.67 -13.90
N CYS A 785 19.50 -38.60 -14.61
CA CYS A 785 20.84 -38.03 -14.62
C CYS A 785 20.91 -36.79 -13.73
N ALA A 786 22.03 -36.59 -13.04
CA ALA A 786 22.30 -35.36 -12.30
C ALA A 786 23.25 -34.44 -13.09
N ALA A 787 23.05 -33.13 -12.97
CA ALA A 787 23.93 -32.13 -13.57
C ALA A 787 24.00 -30.86 -12.73
N GLN A 788 25.14 -30.18 -12.80
CA GLN A 788 25.31 -28.86 -12.20
C GLN A 788 24.75 -27.78 -13.13
N VAL A 789 23.77 -27.05 -12.62
CA VAL A 789 23.08 -25.98 -13.34
C VAL A 789 23.62 -24.62 -12.92
N ILE A 790 24.10 -23.85 -13.90
CA ILE A 790 24.54 -22.47 -13.70
C ILE A 790 23.50 -21.48 -14.24
N GLY A 791 23.23 -20.42 -13.49
CA GLY A 791 22.36 -19.32 -13.93
C GLY A 791 21.31 -18.86 -12.92
N TRP A 792 21.35 -19.43 -11.72
CA TRP A 792 20.47 -19.11 -10.61
C TRP A 792 20.63 -17.64 -10.16
N LYS A 793 19.51 -16.92 -10.03
CA LYS A 793 19.50 -15.54 -9.50
C LYS A 793 19.59 -15.52 -7.97
N SER A 794 18.85 -16.39 -7.31
CA SER A 794 18.95 -16.75 -5.89
C SER A 794 19.29 -18.23 -5.77
N LEU A 795 19.91 -18.66 -4.67
CA LEU A 795 20.16 -20.08 -4.45
C LEU A 795 18.84 -20.76 -4.11
N PRO A 796 18.48 -21.88 -4.76
CA PRO A 796 17.37 -22.71 -4.33
C PRO A 796 17.77 -23.52 -3.09
N ASN A 797 16.81 -23.90 -2.26
CA ASN A 797 17.10 -24.73 -1.09
C ASN A 797 17.29 -26.19 -1.52
N ALA A 798 18.13 -26.93 -0.81
CA ALA A 798 18.34 -28.35 -1.08
C ALA A 798 17.05 -29.16 -0.83
N GLY A 799 16.72 -30.08 -1.73
CA GLY A 799 15.52 -30.92 -1.69
C GLY A 799 14.29 -30.31 -2.35
N GLU A 800 14.34 -29.06 -2.82
CA GLU A 800 13.21 -28.43 -3.50
C GLU A 800 12.96 -29.03 -4.89
N LEU A 801 11.70 -29.01 -5.29
CA LEU A 801 11.27 -29.37 -6.64
C LEU A 801 11.66 -28.28 -7.63
N MET A 802 12.36 -28.68 -8.68
CA MET A 802 12.71 -27.90 -9.86
C MET A 802 11.67 -28.15 -10.96
N LEU A 803 11.11 -27.07 -11.50
CA LEU A 803 10.18 -27.08 -12.63
C LEU A 803 10.66 -26.13 -13.72
N GLU A 804 10.73 -26.64 -14.94
CA GLU A 804 10.94 -25.82 -16.14
C GLU A 804 9.64 -25.09 -16.54
N VAL A 805 9.80 -23.84 -16.99
CA VAL A 805 8.72 -22.96 -17.45
C VAL A 805 9.04 -22.41 -18.84
N GLU A 806 8.03 -21.94 -19.55
CA GLU A 806 8.14 -21.61 -20.97
C GLU A 806 8.95 -20.34 -21.23
N ASN A 807 8.83 -19.35 -20.33
CA ASN A 807 9.37 -18.01 -20.55
C ASN A 807 9.96 -17.41 -19.27
N GLU A 808 10.94 -16.51 -19.43
CA GLU A 808 11.53 -15.75 -18.31
C GLU A 808 10.50 -14.96 -17.51
N LYS A 809 9.49 -14.39 -18.19
CA LYS A 809 8.41 -13.65 -17.53
C LYS A 809 7.61 -14.55 -16.59
N ARG A 810 7.35 -15.79 -16.99
CA ARG A 810 6.64 -16.78 -16.18
C ARG A 810 7.48 -17.21 -14.97
N ALA A 811 8.78 -17.45 -15.16
CA ALA A 811 9.69 -17.78 -14.06
C ALA A 811 9.71 -16.70 -12.96
N LYS A 812 9.77 -15.43 -13.37
CA LYS A 812 9.71 -14.26 -12.45
C LYS A 812 8.37 -14.12 -11.74
N GLU A 813 7.27 -14.38 -12.45
CA GLU A 813 5.93 -14.33 -11.88
C GLU A 813 5.73 -15.40 -10.79
N VAL A 814 6.15 -16.63 -11.07
CA VAL A 814 6.09 -17.75 -10.11
C VAL A 814 6.95 -17.48 -8.88
N SER A 815 8.20 -17.03 -9.08
CA SER A 815 9.11 -16.70 -7.97
C SER A 815 8.53 -15.58 -7.09
N LYS A 816 8.03 -14.48 -7.69
CA LYS A 816 7.42 -13.37 -6.96
C LYS A 816 6.15 -13.79 -6.20
N LEU A 817 5.31 -14.61 -6.81
CA LEU A 817 4.12 -15.15 -6.16
C LEU A 817 4.49 -15.96 -4.92
N ARG A 818 5.50 -16.83 -5.00
CA ARG A 818 5.96 -17.64 -3.87
C ARG A 818 6.61 -16.80 -2.78
N GLU A 819 7.34 -15.73 -3.13
CA GLU A 819 7.85 -14.74 -2.17
C GLU A 819 6.71 -14.03 -1.43
N GLU A 820 5.63 -13.64 -2.13
CA GLU A 820 4.45 -13.04 -1.51
C GLU A 820 3.76 -14.01 -0.55
N ILE A 821 3.67 -15.30 -0.90
CA ILE A 821 3.09 -16.34 -0.03
C ILE A 821 3.94 -16.53 1.23
N ASP A 822 5.25 -16.74 1.09
CA ASP A 822 6.18 -16.92 2.22
C ASP A 822 6.19 -15.70 3.15
N ALA A 823 6.17 -14.49 2.59
CA ALA A 823 6.08 -13.27 3.40
C ALA A 823 4.77 -13.19 4.19
N ASN A 824 3.64 -13.57 3.59
CA ASN A 824 2.35 -13.58 4.26
C ASN A 824 2.26 -14.67 5.35
N ASP A 825 2.83 -15.85 5.11
CA ASP A 825 2.91 -16.94 6.09
C ASP A 825 3.79 -16.56 7.30
N LYS A 826 4.88 -15.82 7.07
CA LYS A 826 5.70 -15.24 8.15
C LYS A 826 4.91 -14.23 8.97
N ILE A 827 4.25 -13.27 8.31
CA ILE A 827 3.36 -12.30 8.96
C ILE A 827 2.27 -13.01 9.77
N ALA A 828 1.75 -14.13 9.26
CA ALA A 828 0.74 -14.95 9.93
C ALA A 828 1.22 -15.51 11.26
N ASN A 829 2.41 -16.10 11.26
CA ASN A 829 3.02 -16.67 12.45
C ASN A 829 3.43 -15.57 13.43
N ASP A 830 4.01 -14.47 12.94
CA ASP A 830 4.37 -13.32 13.76
C ASP A 830 3.13 -12.69 14.44
N SER A 831 2.00 -12.59 13.73
CA SER A 831 0.76 -12.07 14.31
C SER A 831 0.28 -12.92 15.49
N LYS A 832 0.40 -14.25 15.42
CA LYS A 832 0.03 -15.14 16.54
C LYS A 832 0.90 -14.87 17.76
N VAL A 833 2.22 -14.79 17.56
CA VAL A 833 3.19 -14.51 18.63
C VAL A 833 2.95 -13.11 19.23
N ILE A 834 2.63 -12.11 18.41
CA ILE A 834 2.31 -10.75 18.87
C ILE A 834 1.01 -10.75 19.69
N ASP A 835 -0.03 -11.44 19.24
CA ASP A 835 -1.32 -11.50 19.94
C ASP A 835 -1.20 -12.21 21.29
N GLU A 836 -0.40 -13.29 21.37
CA GLU A 836 -0.05 -14.00 22.61
C GLU A 836 0.69 -13.08 23.58
N ARG A 837 1.78 -12.45 23.15
CA ARG A 837 2.54 -11.47 23.97
C ARG A 837 1.67 -10.31 24.44
N ALA A 838 0.80 -9.79 23.58
CA ALA A 838 -0.13 -8.72 23.92
C ALA A 838 -1.23 -9.18 24.88
N ALA A 839 -1.65 -10.44 24.83
CA ALA A 839 -2.61 -11.01 25.79
C ALA A 839 -1.98 -11.15 27.18
N GLU A 840 -0.74 -11.62 27.26
CA GLU A 840 0.03 -11.70 28.51
C GLU A 840 0.25 -10.32 29.13
N GLU A 841 0.66 -9.33 28.33
CA GLU A 841 0.85 -7.95 28.81
C GLU A 841 -0.48 -7.35 29.31
N ARG A 842 -1.59 -7.58 28.59
CA ARG A 842 -2.93 -7.18 29.03
C ARG A 842 -3.37 -7.86 30.32
N ALA A 843 -3.01 -9.13 30.53
CA ALA A 843 -3.31 -9.86 31.75
C ALA A 843 -2.53 -9.29 32.94
N ARG A 844 -1.20 -9.11 32.80
CA ARG A 844 -0.35 -8.46 33.81
C ARG A 844 -0.84 -7.04 34.14
N TYR A 845 -1.18 -6.27 33.12
CA TYR A 845 -1.74 -4.93 33.32
C TYR A 845 -3.05 -4.97 34.09
N ARG A 846 -3.96 -5.90 33.75
CA ARG A 846 -5.25 -6.07 34.45
C ARG A 846 -5.05 -6.46 35.92
N GLU A 847 -4.15 -7.39 36.22
CA GLU A 847 -3.81 -7.78 37.60
C GLU A 847 -3.25 -6.61 38.40
N ALA A 848 -2.29 -5.87 37.83
CA ALA A 848 -1.74 -4.67 38.47
C ALA A 848 -2.82 -3.60 38.72
N LEU A 849 -3.79 -3.48 37.81
CA LEU A 849 -4.91 -2.54 37.92
C LEU A 849 -5.90 -2.96 39.01
N LEU A 850 -6.19 -4.27 39.14
CA LEU A 850 -7.00 -4.85 40.22
C LEU A 850 -6.32 -4.66 41.59
N ALA A 851 -5.01 -4.90 41.69
CA ALA A 851 -4.24 -4.68 42.91
C ALA A 851 -4.25 -3.19 43.32
N LYS A 852 -4.11 -2.27 42.36
CA LYS A 852 -4.26 -0.82 42.59
C LYS A 852 -5.67 -0.47 43.06
N TRP A 853 -6.72 -1.06 42.47
CA TRP A 853 -8.10 -0.82 42.91
C TRP A 853 -8.36 -1.34 44.32
N ALA A 854 -7.79 -2.49 44.70
CA ALA A 854 -7.87 -3.02 46.06
C ALA A 854 -7.18 -2.11 47.09
N SER A 855 -6.13 -1.38 46.71
CA SER A 855 -5.40 -0.45 47.60
C SER A 855 -6.12 0.88 47.90
N GLY A 856 -7.32 1.13 47.35
CA GLY A 856 -8.13 2.32 47.65
C GLY A 856 -7.63 3.64 47.06
N TYR A 857 -6.48 3.66 46.38
CA TYR A 857 -5.86 4.86 45.83
C TYR A 857 -6.53 5.28 44.50
N ARG A 858 -7.28 6.40 44.50
CA ARG A 858 -7.89 7.00 43.29
C ARG A 858 -7.14 8.27 42.87
N LYS A 859 -5.98 8.15 42.23
CA LYS A 859 -5.32 9.29 41.55
C LYS A 859 -5.36 9.14 40.03
N LYS A 860 -5.44 10.29 39.35
CA LYS A 860 -5.40 10.45 37.88
C LYS A 860 -4.16 9.77 37.30
N SER A 861 -4.32 9.24 36.08
CA SER A 861 -3.32 8.47 35.33
C SER A 861 -1.88 8.93 35.60
N VAL A 862 -1.13 8.04 36.24
CA VAL A 862 0.33 8.12 36.20
C VAL A 862 0.70 7.65 34.80
N VAL A 863 1.31 8.53 34.00
CA VAL A 863 2.11 8.10 32.86
C VAL A 863 3.16 7.19 33.48
N LEU A 864 3.06 5.88 33.24
CA LEU A 864 4.18 5.00 33.54
C LEU A 864 5.30 5.52 32.64
N ASP A 865 6.33 6.12 33.23
CA ASP A 865 7.62 6.14 32.57
C ASP A 865 7.91 4.67 32.26
N ILE A 866 7.76 4.29 31.01
CA ILE A 866 8.31 3.03 30.52
C ILE A 866 9.80 3.31 30.64
N PRO A 867 10.51 2.76 31.64
CA PRO A 867 11.94 2.97 31.64
C PRO A 867 12.42 2.40 30.32
N LYS A 868 13.27 3.14 29.60
CA LYS A 868 14.18 2.51 28.65
C LYS A 868 15.14 1.66 29.50
N THR A 869 14.64 0.61 30.14
CA THR A 869 15.50 -0.43 30.67
C THR A 869 16.16 -1.01 29.44
N ASN A 870 17.42 -0.61 29.22
CA ASN A 870 18.44 -1.62 28.98
C ASN A 870 18.24 -2.61 30.12
N VAL A 871 17.40 -3.63 29.88
CA VAL A 871 17.36 -4.78 30.75
C VAL A 871 18.77 -5.31 30.62
N ASP A 872 19.59 -5.12 31.65
CA ASP A 872 20.85 -5.85 31.74
C ASP A 872 20.45 -7.31 31.64
N ASP A 873 20.68 -7.90 30.47
CA ASP A 873 20.39 -9.29 30.20
C ASP A 873 21.22 -10.07 31.23
N LYS A 874 20.57 -10.59 32.27
CA LYS A 874 21.24 -11.36 33.33
C LYS A 874 21.99 -12.59 32.78
N VAL A 875 21.67 -13.01 31.56
CA VAL A 875 22.23 -14.17 30.88
C VAL A 875 23.15 -13.70 29.74
N PRO A 876 24.42 -14.15 29.68
CA PRO A 876 25.33 -13.80 28.60
C PRO A 876 24.82 -14.33 27.25
N ARG A 877 24.91 -13.51 26.20
CA ARG A 877 24.49 -13.86 24.83
C ARG A 877 25.69 -14.02 23.92
N LEU A 878 25.76 -15.13 23.19
CA LEU A 878 26.74 -15.36 22.14
C LEU A 878 26.08 -15.21 20.77
N GLN A 879 26.47 -14.17 20.04
CA GLN A 879 25.97 -13.89 18.70
C GLN A 879 26.87 -14.54 17.65
N ILE A 880 26.28 -15.31 16.73
CA ILE A 880 27.01 -16.12 15.75
C ILE A 880 26.51 -15.84 14.34
N ILE A 881 27.44 -15.74 13.39
CA ILE A 881 27.18 -15.75 11.95
C ILE A 881 27.79 -17.01 11.36
N ILE A 882 27.03 -17.75 10.55
CA ILE A 882 27.45 -19.03 9.96
C ILE A 882 27.58 -18.87 8.45
N LYS A 883 28.72 -19.27 7.90
CA LYS A 883 28.97 -19.37 6.46
C LYS A 883 29.41 -20.78 6.11
N GLY A 884 28.66 -21.45 5.25
CA GLY A 884 29.00 -22.77 4.73
C GLY A 884 29.31 -22.72 3.24
N ASP A 885 29.96 -23.76 2.75
CA ASP A 885 30.25 -23.99 1.34
C ASP A 885 29.04 -24.43 0.53
N ALA A 886 28.18 -25.24 1.14
CA ALA A 886 26.93 -25.74 0.59
C ALA A 886 25.76 -25.56 1.56
N ASP A 887 24.55 -25.54 1.00
CA ASP A 887 23.30 -25.36 1.75
C ASP A 887 23.09 -26.45 2.80
N GLY A 888 23.33 -27.71 2.45
CA GLY A 888 23.17 -28.82 3.38
C GLY A 888 24.14 -28.76 4.58
N SER A 889 25.37 -28.26 4.38
CA SER A 889 26.33 -28.05 5.47
C SER A 889 25.82 -27.02 6.48
N VAL A 890 25.24 -25.92 5.99
CA VAL A 890 24.67 -24.87 6.82
C VAL A 890 23.46 -25.41 7.60
N GLU A 891 22.56 -26.13 6.93
CA GLU A 891 21.39 -26.74 7.55
C GLU A 891 21.75 -27.73 8.67
N ALA A 892 22.76 -28.59 8.43
CA ALA A 892 23.25 -29.52 9.43
C ALA A 892 23.75 -28.80 10.70
N LEU A 893 24.49 -27.69 10.53
CA LEU A 893 24.96 -26.88 11.65
C LEU A 893 23.82 -26.18 12.39
N LEU A 894 22.84 -25.65 11.66
CA LEU A 894 21.64 -25.07 12.25
C LEU A 894 20.90 -26.11 13.11
N LYS A 895 20.80 -27.36 12.65
CA LYS A 895 20.17 -28.45 13.41
C LYS A 895 20.94 -28.81 14.68
N ILE A 896 22.27 -28.88 14.61
CA ILE A 896 23.11 -29.10 15.79
C ILE A 896 22.92 -27.97 16.80
N ILE A 897 22.95 -26.73 16.33
CA ILE A 897 22.76 -25.55 17.18
C ILE A 897 21.38 -25.56 17.84
N ASN A 898 20.34 -25.94 17.12
CA ASN A 898 18.98 -26.06 17.67
C ASN A 898 18.85 -27.16 18.73
N THR A 899 19.79 -28.10 18.82
CA THR A 899 19.84 -29.14 19.87
C THR A 899 20.40 -28.59 21.20
N TYR A 900 20.90 -27.36 21.20
CA TYR A 900 21.43 -26.73 22.41
C TYR A 900 20.30 -26.36 23.39
N ASN A 901 20.31 -26.99 24.57
CA ASN A 901 19.25 -26.88 25.57
C ASN A 901 19.60 -25.98 26.78
N LYS A 902 20.83 -25.49 26.89
CA LYS A 902 21.32 -24.73 28.07
C LYS A 902 21.16 -23.21 27.93
N ASN A 903 19.97 -22.76 27.55
CA ASN A 903 19.67 -21.35 27.33
C ASN A 903 19.72 -20.48 28.60
N ASP A 904 19.73 -21.10 29.79
CA ASP A 904 19.85 -20.42 31.08
C ASP A 904 21.29 -20.00 31.42
N GLU A 905 22.29 -20.71 30.91
CA GLU A 905 23.73 -20.41 31.13
C GLU A 905 24.23 -19.38 30.11
N CYS A 906 23.97 -19.62 28.82
CA CYS A 906 24.32 -18.71 27.73
C CYS A 906 23.33 -18.85 26.59
N GLN A 907 22.79 -17.72 26.11
CA GLN A 907 21.89 -17.74 24.96
C GLN A 907 22.68 -17.66 23.67
N LEU A 908 22.56 -18.69 22.84
CA LEU A 908 23.21 -18.76 21.54
C LEU A 908 22.24 -18.25 20.47
N ASN A 909 22.59 -17.10 19.87
CA ASN A 909 21.75 -16.43 18.89
C ASN A 909 22.44 -16.43 17.52
N ILE A 910 21.72 -16.94 16.52
CA ILE A 910 22.17 -16.92 15.13
C ILE A 910 21.69 -15.61 14.51
N VAL A 911 22.63 -14.73 14.18
CA VAL A 911 22.33 -13.44 13.55
C VAL A 911 22.07 -13.63 12.05
N HIS A 912 22.90 -14.44 11.40
CA HIS A 912 22.82 -14.67 9.97
C HIS A 912 23.44 -16.02 9.59
N SER A 913 22.80 -16.74 8.67
CA SER A 913 23.32 -17.97 8.06
C SER A 913 23.19 -17.87 6.55
N ALA A 914 24.27 -18.20 5.82
CA ALA A 914 24.24 -18.21 4.36
C ALA A 914 25.32 -19.11 3.76
N VAL A 915 25.14 -19.43 2.48
CA VAL A 915 26.08 -20.21 1.67
C VAL A 915 27.04 -19.29 0.92
N GLY A 916 28.31 -19.67 0.85
CA GLY A 916 29.37 -18.98 0.14
C GLY A 916 30.40 -18.27 1.05
N PRO A 917 31.40 -17.62 0.45
CA PRO A 917 32.47 -16.95 1.19
C PRO A 917 31.96 -15.78 2.02
N VAL A 918 32.73 -15.43 3.04
CA VAL A 918 32.44 -14.27 3.90
C VAL A 918 32.44 -13.01 3.04
N ALA A 919 31.33 -12.27 3.06
CA ALA A 919 31.13 -11.03 2.32
C ALA A 919 31.30 -9.80 3.22
N LYS A 920 31.44 -8.62 2.62
CA LYS A 920 31.57 -7.34 3.35
C LYS A 920 30.37 -7.07 4.28
N ASN A 921 29.16 -7.44 3.84
CA ASN A 921 27.95 -7.28 4.65
C ASN A 921 28.01 -8.10 5.95
N ASP A 922 28.67 -9.26 5.93
CA ASP A 922 28.81 -10.11 7.11
C ASP A 922 29.74 -9.49 8.15
N LEU A 923 30.80 -8.79 7.71
CA LEU A 923 31.68 -8.04 8.59
C LEU A 923 30.94 -6.88 9.27
N VAL A 924 30.10 -6.15 8.53
CA VAL A 924 29.29 -5.05 9.08
C VAL A 924 28.28 -5.58 10.10
N MET A 925 27.61 -6.71 9.82
CA MET A 925 26.71 -7.37 10.76
C MET A 925 27.47 -7.84 12.00
N ALA A 926 28.62 -8.49 11.82
CA ALA A 926 29.45 -8.95 12.93
C ALA A 926 29.90 -7.80 13.84
N GLN A 927 30.29 -6.67 13.26
CA GLN A 927 30.67 -5.47 14.00
C GLN A 927 29.50 -4.87 14.79
N THR A 928 28.32 -4.80 14.16
CA THR A 928 27.12 -4.20 14.77
C THR A 928 26.61 -5.02 15.96
N PHE A 929 26.55 -6.35 15.79
CA PHE A 929 26.02 -7.27 16.80
C PHE A 929 27.10 -7.86 17.72
N LYS A 930 28.38 -7.47 17.54
CA LYS A 930 29.55 -8.09 18.20
C LYS A 930 29.56 -9.62 18.04
N ALA A 931 29.20 -10.09 16.84
CA ALA A 931 29.05 -11.50 16.53
C ALA A 931 30.37 -12.13 16.06
N ILE A 932 30.53 -13.43 16.30
CA ILE A 932 31.65 -14.23 15.79
C ILE A 932 31.23 -14.88 14.48
N ILE A 933 32.07 -14.77 13.45
CA ILE A 933 31.83 -15.43 12.16
C ILE A 933 32.48 -16.81 12.17
N TYR A 934 31.68 -17.84 11.94
CA TYR A 934 32.12 -19.22 11.74
C TYR A 934 32.01 -19.54 10.25
N SER A 935 33.16 -19.75 9.59
CA SER A 935 33.18 -20.22 8.20
C SER A 935 33.59 -21.69 8.13
N MET A 936 32.81 -22.47 7.40
CA MET A 936 32.93 -23.92 7.29
C MET A 936 33.29 -24.26 5.85
N HIS A 937 34.50 -24.76 5.63
CA HIS A 937 35.06 -25.10 4.31
C HIS A 937 35.11 -23.95 3.29
N VAL A 938 34.75 -22.72 3.70
CA VAL A 938 34.92 -21.53 2.88
C VAL A 938 36.04 -20.66 3.38
N GLY A 939 36.99 -20.37 2.49
CA GLY A 939 38.07 -19.43 2.74
C GLY A 939 37.58 -17.98 2.69
N THR A 940 38.18 -17.14 3.52
CA THR A 940 38.04 -15.69 3.40
C THR A 940 38.85 -15.17 2.20
N LEU A 941 38.20 -14.40 1.33
CA LEU A 941 38.85 -13.77 0.18
C LEU A 941 39.95 -12.79 0.64
N PRO A 942 41.06 -12.64 -0.10
CA PRO A 942 42.16 -11.73 0.28
C PRO A 942 41.70 -10.28 0.52
N GLU A 943 40.77 -9.79 -0.31
CA GLU A 943 40.16 -8.47 -0.16
C GLU A 943 39.41 -8.29 1.16
N ILE A 944 38.78 -9.36 1.64
CA ILE A 944 37.99 -9.36 2.87
C ILE A 944 38.92 -9.46 4.08
N LYS A 945 40.00 -10.24 3.98
CA LYS A 945 41.04 -10.33 5.03
C LYS A 945 41.67 -8.98 5.34
N ALA A 946 41.92 -8.16 4.32
CA ALA A 946 42.46 -6.80 4.50
C ALA A 946 41.46 -5.81 5.11
N ALA A 947 40.17 -6.09 5.03
CA ALA A 947 39.09 -5.22 5.49
C ALA A 947 38.48 -5.65 6.85
N ILE A 948 39.11 -6.60 7.56
CA ILE A 948 38.63 -7.08 8.86
C ILE A 948 38.84 -5.99 9.91
N PRO A 949 37.79 -5.50 10.59
CA PRO A 949 37.94 -4.61 11.75
C PRO A 949 38.50 -5.37 12.96
N ASP A 950 39.31 -4.71 13.80
CA ASP A 950 39.96 -5.33 14.99
C ASP A 950 38.98 -6.00 15.97
N ASN A 951 37.71 -5.56 15.97
CA ASN A 951 36.68 -6.05 16.87
C ASN A 951 35.93 -7.30 16.36
N VAL A 952 36.20 -7.77 15.13
CA VAL A 952 35.49 -8.90 14.51
C VAL A 952 36.40 -10.14 14.47
N LYS A 953 35.91 -11.26 15.01
CA LYS A 953 36.63 -12.54 15.00
C LYS A 953 36.02 -13.46 13.95
N ILE A 954 36.86 -13.94 13.03
CA ILE A 954 36.52 -14.99 12.06
C ILE A 954 37.22 -16.27 12.48
N LYS A 955 36.46 -17.36 12.62
CA LYS A 955 36.98 -18.70 12.88
C LYS A 955 36.68 -19.59 11.68
N GLU A 956 37.72 -19.98 10.97
CA GLU A 956 37.63 -20.88 9.83
C GLU A 956 37.79 -22.33 10.31
N PHE A 957 36.84 -23.20 9.95
CA PHE A 957 36.85 -24.60 10.31
C PHE A 957 36.84 -25.46 9.05
N LYS A 958 37.68 -26.51 9.08
CA LYS A 958 37.64 -27.64 8.15
C LYS A 958 37.46 -28.88 9.00
N VAL A 959 36.40 -29.65 8.78
CA VAL A 959 36.07 -30.80 9.60
C VAL A 959 37.12 -31.90 9.35
N ARG A 960 37.66 -32.48 10.42
CA ARG A 960 38.55 -33.66 10.39
C ARG A 960 37.85 -34.83 11.09
N LYS A 961 38.20 -36.06 10.69
CA LYS A 961 37.66 -37.37 11.14
C LYS A 961 37.32 -37.55 12.63
N ASN A 962 37.89 -36.74 13.54
CA ASN A 962 37.73 -36.86 15.00
C ASN A 962 36.98 -35.71 15.71
N CYS A 963 36.21 -34.87 15.00
CA CYS A 963 35.42 -33.83 15.68
C CYS A 963 34.06 -34.35 16.16
N SER A 964 34.06 -35.11 17.25
CA SER A 964 33.08 -34.77 18.27
C SER A 964 33.49 -33.39 18.81
N LEU A 965 32.55 -32.47 19.01
CA LEU A 965 32.79 -31.24 19.77
C LEU A 965 33.06 -31.63 21.24
N GLN A 966 34.15 -32.35 21.51
CA GLN A 966 34.64 -32.57 22.85
C GLN A 966 35.17 -31.22 23.34
N THR A 967 34.60 -30.78 24.46
CA THR A 967 35.08 -29.70 25.31
C THR A 967 36.60 -29.65 25.31
N PRO A 968 37.24 -28.48 25.16
CA PRO A 968 38.69 -28.40 25.21
C PRO A 968 39.14 -28.80 26.61
N THR A 969 39.61 -30.03 26.74
CA THR A 969 40.45 -30.42 27.87
C THR A 969 41.73 -29.62 27.78
N GLN A 970 42.10 -29.08 28.93
CA GLN A 970 43.29 -28.29 29.18
C GLN A 970 44.55 -28.96 28.61
N SER A 971 45.22 -28.28 27.68
CA SER A 971 46.66 -28.38 27.42
C SER A 971 46.99 -27.36 26.33
N SER A 972 48.01 -26.51 26.38
CA SER A 972 49.07 -26.20 27.34
C SER A 972 49.84 -25.06 26.67
N GLN A 973 50.43 -24.20 27.49
CA GLN A 973 51.47 -23.20 27.18
C GLN A 973 52.28 -23.47 25.89
N THR A 974 52.19 -22.55 24.92
CA THR A 974 53.29 -21.73 24.34
C THR A 974 52.72 -20.83 23.26
#